data_AF-A0A931I920-F1
#
_entry.id   AF-A0A931I920-F1
#
_cell.length_a   1.000
_cell.length_b   1.000
_cell.length_c   1.000
_cell.angle_alpha   90.00
_cell.angle_beta   90.00
_cell.angle_gamma   90.00
#
_symmetry.space_group_name_H-M   'P 1'
#
loop_
_entity.id
_entity.type
_entity.pdbx_description
1 polymer ?
#
loop_
_entity_poly.entity_id
_entity_poly.type
_entity_poly.pdbx_seq_one_letter_code
_entity_poly.pdbx_strand_id
1 'polypeptide(L)'
;MRATGRRESFGDSRIGRGIGARARRWRDGIEGAERDGGVELLDARLFPAALTCWMVTIAAVTGGWRVGVGLAGVSVFLAAGVWWAARRRGWVGWVSVAAAVLLLASGFASAAAWREYRVAEHPLRDAIGKSVSVVVTPSDDPKAVRGGTFGGQRMWVVRAGLVSFEQGGAEFGAGGAVVILGEGDSWSRVPPGRAIAFRARVEPARFRDLTVVTLRATGAPRAVGALPWWQRAAISVRAHLAAAASEALPDRAAGLLPALVVGDTSALSDSVRTDFETAGLQHLTVVSGTNFTILLTVVLFVVRLIGLGPRVAAVTAGAALIMFVVVARPDPSVLRAGAMGVVTLLALVTGRRKQALPALCAAVIGLLAWQPQLAVSAGFALSVVATAGLILLAPSWSDRLRAHGWWRLPAELVAVSAAAFVVTTPILVALSGRVNPVAVLANILVAPAVAPVTVIGAAGAATAWLSPVVAEIVLRAAAPPLWWLLTVAEHSATVPGASVTVPGGTLGGIVAAVSAIALVLGLRVRAIRRLAVTALLGCAAILVPVHLWHPGWPPRGWAFAACDVGQGDALALSTDTNSAVVVDTGPDPRLIDACLDRLRVDRIPLLVLTHPHADHIAGLTGALRNRTVAAIAVAPHELDITPDHTSTADRPADYNAQAGSGDGGGERRGRAPGDERGGDRRGEAEGAAQVRAVADRAGIPILELSEGRLLELGALRLEVLAPAISNRPGEGGVEANDRSVVVAATTVAGRILLTGDIEASAQRRLTGADPTAVRADILKVPHHGSRTTTREFLAAVSPRLAIVSAGAGNPFRHPHPGILTELEQLGATVLRTDNHGDIVVLGPASGPRTVTSRNRTRIARRARRSRTEAAGRFPWWSARVSDTDRRIAAVSERVPAVHLVLGEEELLIDRAVSGVVARVRATAPDPDAVPVDRLRAGDASTAELSELLSPSLFAEDRVIVLESAAEAGKEAVGVITAAVSDPPEGVVLVVVHSGGGRAKALAPALQKAGAFTHDCAKVSKAAERVEFVRAEFRAAGLRVGGEAVQVLLESVGSDLRELAAACSQLAADTGGKVDVAAVRRYYSGKAEVTGFEVAELAVVGDRAAAMEALRWATDRGVPHVLLADALADSVHTIAKVGSAGRGDPFKLAQQLGMPPWKVKKAQAQARGWNPAGIGAALQVVAALNADVKGGAADANFALEQALSRILDLHGAS
;
A
#
# COMPACT_ATOMS: atom_id res chain seq x y z
N MET A 1 -32.11 77.29 -45.25
CA MET A 1 -33.20 77.19 -44.27
C MET A 1 -32.69 76.40 -43.06
N ARG A 2 -32.83 77.00 -41.87
CA ARG A 2 -32.65 76.47 -40.50
C ARG A 2 -33.29 75.07 -40.34
N ALA A 3 -33.00 74.19 -39.38
CA ALA A 3 -32.13 74.04 -38.21
C ALA A 3 -32.21 72.55 -37.82
N THR A 4 -31.25 71.90 -37.17
CA THR A 4 -30.93 71.86 -35.73
C THR A 4 -29.88 70.73 -35.63
N GLY A 5 -28.86 70.67 -34.78
CA GLY A 5 -28.47 71.34 -33.54
C GLY A 5 -27.01 70.95 -33.26
N ARG A 6 -26.25 71.84 -32.64
CA ARG A 6 -24.78 71.79 -32.48
C ARG A 6 -24.43 71.87 -30.99
N ARG A 7 -23.27 71.31 -30.64
CA ARG A 7 -22.39 71.46 -29.45
C ARG A 7 -22.50 70.28 -28.47
N GLU A 8 -21.41 69.71 -27.93
CA GLU A 8 -20.14 70.34 -27.49
C GLU A 8 -18.86 69.52 -27.78
N SER A 9 -17.74 70.24 -27.78
CA SER A 9 -16.35 69.82 -27.99
C SER A 9 -15.63 69.42 -26.70
N PHE A 10 -14.61 68.54 -26.77
CA PHE A 10 -13.37 68.69 -25.99
C PHE A 10 -12.22 67.81 -26.53
N GLY A 11 -11.07 68.44 -26.83
CA GLY A 11 -9.73 67.91 -26.47
C GLY A 11 -8.95 67.04 -27.47
N ASP A 12 -8.09 67.69 -28.25
CA ASP A 12 -6.96 67.11 -29.01
C ASP A 12 -5.81 66.66 -28.09
N SER A 13 -5.20 65.49 -28.34
CA SER A 13 -3.79 65.24 -27.97
C SER A 13 -3.10 64.16 -28.82
N ARG A 14 -2.10 64.61 -29.60
CA ARG A 14 -0.76 64.01 -29.78
C ARG A 14 -0.62 62.47 -29.84
N ILE A 15 -1.15 61.77 -30.87
CA ILE A 15 -0.77 60.35 -31.16
C ILE A 15 -0.46 60.09 -32.65
N GLY A 16 -0.46 61.11 -33.52
CA GLY A 16 -0.37 60.91 -34.98
C GLY A 16 1.03 60.69 -35.59
N ARG A 17 2.14 60.97 -34.90
CA ARG A 17 3.49 60.97 -35.53
C ARG A 17 4.38 59.75 -35.22
N GLY A 18 3.98 58.87 -34.28
CA GLY A 18 4.80 57.71 -33.88
C GLY A 18 4.66 56.45 -34.75
N ILE A 19 3.55 56.32 -35.49
CA ILE A 19 3.20 55.07 -36.19
C ILE A 19 3.93 54.98 -37.55
N GLY A 20 4.10 56.11 -38.25
CA GLY A 20 4.80 56.15 -39.54
C GLY A 20 6.32 55.92 -39.45
N ALA A 21 6.95 56.25 -38.32
CA ALA A 21 8.39 56.05 -38.11
C ALA A 21 8.74 54.60 -37.74
N ARG A 22 7.84 53.89 -37.05
CA ARG A 22 8.00 52.45 -36.74
C ARG A 22 7.76 51.55 -37.94
N ALA A 23 6.82 51.91 -38.82
CA ALA A 23 6.53 51.15 -40.03
C ALA A 23 7.68 51.24 -41.07
N ARG A 24 8.35 52.39 -41.18
CA ARG A 24 9.55 52.53 -42.02
C ARG A 24 10.75 51.77 -41.46
N ARG A 25 11.02 51.88 -40.15
CA ARG A 25 12.11 51.13 -39.50
C ARG A 25 11.92 49.61 -39.54
N TRP A 26 10.68 49.13 -39.61
CA TRP A 26 10.36 47.71 -39.84
C TRP A 26 10.60 47.29 -41.29
N ARG A 27 10.29 48.15 -42.26
CA ARG A 27 10.48 47.86 -43.69
C ARG A 27 11.96 47.92 -44.07
N ASP A 28 12.68 48.91 -43.59
CA ASP A 28 14.13 49.06 -43.78
C ASP A 28 14.92 47.95 -43.05
N GLY A 29 14.38 47.43 -41.94
CA GLY A 29 14.94 46.27 -41.23
C GLY A 29 14.74 44.93 -41.95
N ILE A 30 13.69 44.81 -42.77
CA ILE A 30 13.45 43.63 -43.62
C ILE A 30 14.33 43.70 -44.88
N GLU A 31 14.43 44.87 -45.51
CA GLU A 31 15.29 45.09 -46.68
C GLU A 31 16.79 45.05 -46.34
N GLY A 32 17.17 45.44 -45.12
CA GLY A 32 18.53 45.25 -44.59
C GLY A 32 18.88 43.78 -44.31
N ALA A 33 17.90 42.98 -43.84
CA ALA A 33 18.07 41.56 -43.54
C ALA A 33 18.15 40.67 -44.80
N GLU A 34 17.70 41.15 -45.97
CA GLU A 34 17.87 40.45 -47.25
C GLU A 34 19.26 40.66 -47.86
N ARG A 35 20.01 41.70 -47.47
CA ARG A 35 21.36 42.01 -47.99
C ARG A 35 22.49 41.30 -47.23
N ASP A 36 22.31 41.04 -45.94
CA ASP A 36 23.25 40.27 -45.12
C ASP A 36 22.78 38.81 -45.04
N GLY A 37 23.27 37.98 -45.96
CA GLY A 37 22.76 36.63 -46.20
C GLY A 37 22.59 35.75 -44.96
N GLY A 38 21.43 35.08 -44.86
CA GLY A 38 21.28 33.89 -44.02
C GLY A 38 19.94 33.63 -43.33
N VAL A 39 18.78 34.08 -43.83
CA VAL A 39 17.50 33.52 -43.35
C VAL A 39 17.13 32.32 -44.23
N GLU A 40 17.44 31.12 -43.75
CA GLU A 40 17.03 29.86 -44.39
C GLU A 40 15.50 29.72 -44.28
N LEU A 41 14.76 30.11 -45.32
CA LEU A 41 13.30 29.95 -45.36
C LEU A 41 12.94 28.46 -45.23
N LEU A 42 12.15 28.14 -44.20
CA LEU A 42 11.75 26.78 -43.86
C LEU A 42 10.73 26.24 -44.88
N ASP A 43 11.11 25.25 -45.70
CA ASP A 43 10.22 24.66 -46.70
C ASP A 43 9.18 23.72 -46.05
N ALA A 44 7.98 24.26 -45.83
CA ALA A 44 6.85 23.56 -45.22
C ALA A 44 5.82 23.04 -46.24
N ARG A 45 6.12 23.03 -47.54
CA ARG A 45 5.12 22.70 -48.59
C ARG A 45 4.53 21.29 -48.49
N LEU A 46 5.33 20.31 -48.04
CA LEU A 46 4.89 18.92 -47.87
C LEU A 46 4.14 18.67 -46.54
N PHE A 47 4.18 19.60 -45.59
CA PHE A 47 3.59 19.42 -44.27
C PHE A 47 2.06 19.22 -44.31
N PRO A 48 1.27 20.04 -45.04
CA PRO A 48 -0.17 19.83 -45.14
C PRO A 48 -0.53 18.48 -45.77
N ALA A 49 0.25 18.02 -46.76
CA ALA A 49 0.05 16.72 -47.40
C ALA A 49 0.26 15.58 -46.41
N ALA A 50 1.39 15.57 -45.69
CA ALA A 50 1.70 14.53 -44.72
C ALA A 50 0.68 14.46 -43.58
N LEU A 51 0.29 15.62 -43.03
CA LEU A 51 -0.73 15.70 -41.97
C LEU A 51 -2.09 15.19 -42.46
N THR A 52 -2.52 15.60 -43.65
CA THR A 52 -3.82 15.18 -44.20
C THR A 52 -3.83 13.68 -44.49
N CYS A 53 -2.78 13.13 -45.14
CA CYS A 53 -2.65 11.70 -45.37
C CYS A 53 -2.70 10.90 -44.06
N TRP A 54 -2.04 11.39 -43.01
CA TRP A 54 -2.03 10.74 -41.70
C TRP A 54 -3.42 10.75 -41.04
N MET A 55 -4.06 11.91 -40.94
CA MET A 55 -5.38 12.05 -40.32
C MET A 55 -6.45 11.22 -41.03
N VAL A 56 -6.46 11.22 -42.36
CA VAL A 56 -7.40 10.45 -43.16
C VAL A 56 -7.16 8.94 -43.01
N THR A 57 -5.90 8.51 -42.92
CA THR A 57 -5.56 7.11 -42.65
C THR A 57 -6.04 6.68 -41.25
N ILE A 58 -5.84 7.52 -40.22
CA ILE A 58 -6.38 7.27 -38.86
C ILE A 58 -7.90 7.13 -38.90
N ALA A 59 -8.60 8.06 -39.55
CA ALA A 59 -10.05 8.06 -39.62
C ALA A 59 -10.61 6.83 -40.36
N ALA A 60 -9.96 6.41 -41.46
CA ALA A 60 -10.34 5.22 -42.20
C ALA A 60 -10.09 3.92 -41.40
N VAL A 61 -8.93 3.79 -40.74
CA VAL A 61 -8.59 2.58 -39.96
C VAL A 61 -9.46 2.45 -38.70
N THR A 62 -9.77 3.56 -38.03
CA THR A 62 -10.56 3.55 -36.78
C THR A 62 -12.06 3.54 -37.04
N GLY A 63 -12.53 4.22 -38.08
CA GLY A 63 -13.94 4.35 -38.47
C GLY A 63 -14.48 3.22 -39.34
N GLY A 64 -13.62 2.36 -39.90
CA GLY A 64 -14.00 1.25 -40.78
C GLY A 64 -14.00 1.65 -42.27
N TRP A 65 -14.07 0.64 -43.15
CA TRP A 65 -13.92 0.85 -44.60
C TRP A 65 -14.97 1.81 -45.19
N ARG A 66 -16.20 1.83 -44.69
CA ARG A 66 -17.29 2.72 -45.15
C ARG A 66 -16.93 4.19 -44.93
N VAL A 67 -16.35 4.50 -43.77
CA VAL A 67 -15.86 5.86 -43.45
C VAL A 67 -14.71 6.23 -44.38
N GLY A 68 -13.78 5.30 -44.63
CA GLY A 68 -12.67 5.53 -45.56
C GLY A 68 -13.13 5.80 -47.00
N VAL A 69 -14.09 5.03 -47.53
CA VAL A 69 -14.69 5.29 -48.86
C VAL A 69 -15.39 6.65 -48.90
N GLY A 70 -16.14 7.00 -47.85
CA GLY A 70 -16.79 8.31 -47.73
C GLY A 70 -15.77 9.47 -47.77
N LEU A 71 -14.68 9.36 -46.99
CA LEU A 71 -13.60 10.35 -47.00
C LEU A 71 -12.90 10.44 -48.36
N ALA A 72 -12.72 9.33 -49.06
CA ALA A 72 -12.15 9.32 -50.40
C ALA A 72 -13.02 10.11 -51.39
N GLY A 73 -14.34 9.89 -51.36
CA GLY A 73 -15.31 10.59 -52.20
C GLY A 73 -15.38 12.08 -51.89
N VAL A 74 -15.47 12.46 -50.60
CA VAL A 74 -15.48 13.87 -50.16
C VAL A 74 -14.21 14.58 -50.61
N SER A 75 -13.05 13.94 -50.48
CA SER A 75 -11.76 14.54 -50.88
C SER A 75 -11.68 14.81 -52.38
N VAL A 76 -12.18 13.88 -53.22
CA VAL A 76 -12.26 14.07 -54.69
C VAL A 76 -13.22 15.20 -55.04
N PHE A 77 -14.39 15.25 -54.41
CA PHE A 77 -15.37 16.31 -54.63
C PHE A 77 -14.81 17.70 -54.28
N LEU A 78 -14.13 17.81 -53.12
CA LEU A 78 -13.46 19.04 -52.72
C LEU A 78 -12.32 19.41 -53.68
N ALA A 79 -11.53 18.45 -54.16
CA ALA A 79 -10.46 18.70 -55.12
C ALA A 79 -11.01 19.28 -56.45
N ALA A 80 -12.11 18.72 -56.95
CA ALA A 80 -12.79 19.20 -58.15
C ALA A 80 -13.36 20.61 -57.95
N GLY A 81 -13.99 20.90 -56.81
CA GLY A 81 -14.52 22.23 -56.47
C GLY A 81 -13.42 23.28 -56.36
N VAL A 82 -12.31 22.93 -55.71
CA VAL A 82 -11.10 23.78 -55.58
C VAL A 82 -10.50 24.06 -56.95
N TRP A 83 -10.37 23.06 -57.82
CA TRP A 83 -9.88 23.22 -59.19
C TRP A 83 -10.78 24.09 -60.06
N TRP A 84 -12.10 23.90 -59.98
CA TRP A 84 -13.08 24.70 -60.70
C TRP A 84 -13.06 26.18 -60.27
N ALA A 85 -12.97 26.44 -58.97
CA ALA A 85 -12.83 27.78 -58.42
C ALA A 85 -11.51 28.46 -58.86
N ALA A 86 -10.41 27.71 -58.92
CA ALA A 86 -9.12 28.18 -59.44
C ALA A 86 -9.24 28.67 -60.89
N ARG A 87 -9.88 27.84 -61.73
CA ARG A 87 -10.04 28.10 -63.16
C ARG A 87 -10.85 29.38 -63.42
N ARG A 88 -11.81 29.71 -62.54
CA ARG A 88 -12.59 30.95 -62.63
C ARG A 88 -11.87 32.20 -62.12
N ARG A 89 -10.93 32.07 -61.16
CA ARG A 89 -10.27 33.23 -60.48
C ARG A 89 -8.81 33.47 -60.89
N GLY A 90 -8.23 32.65 -61.76
CA GLY A 90 -6.84 32.81 -62.23
C GLY A 90 -5.76 32.48 -61.19
N TRP A 91 -6.13 31.85 -60.07
CA TRP A 91 -5.21 31.50 -58.98
C TRP A 91 -4.62 30.10 -59.21
N VAL A 92 -3.58 30.01 -60.05
CA VAL A 92 -3.06 28.69 -60.47
C VAL A 92 -2.13 28.06 -59.42
N GLY A 93 -1.32 28.85 -58.70
CA GLY A 93 -0.27 28.33 -57.81
C GLY A 93 -0.75 27.57 -56.56
N TRP A 94 -1.31 28.28 -55.58
CA TRP A 94 -1.71 27.69 -54.28
C TRP A 94 -2.87 26.69 -54.40
N VAL A 95 -3.70 26.84 -55.43
CA VAL A 95 -4.88 26.01 -55.63
C VAL A 95 -4.49 24.63 -56.18
N SER A 96 -3.47 24.55 -57.05
CA SER A 96 -2.92 23.26 -57.50
C SER A 96 -2.33 22.46 -56.34
N VAL A 97 -1.69 23.11 -55.36
CA VAL A 97 -1.17 22.43 -54.15
C VAL A 97 -2.32 21.90 -53.29
N ALA A 98 -3.36 22.70 -53.05
CA ALA A 98 -4.54 22.26 -52.29
C ALA A 98 -5.26 21.08 -52.95
N ALA A 99 -5.43 21.12 -54.29
CA ALA A 99 -6.02 20.02 -55.04
C ALA A 99 -5.14 18.74 -54.98
N ALA A 100 -3.82 18.87 -55.10
CA ALA A 100 -2.90 17.73 -54.96
C ALA A 100 -2.96 17.10 -53.57
N VAL A 101 -3.05 17.90 -52.49
CA VAL A 101 -3.22 17.40 -51.12
C VAL A 101 -4.52 16.60 -50.98
N LEU A 102 -5.62 17.10 -51.53
CA LEU A 102 -6.92 16.41 -51.49
C LEU A 102 -6.94 15.11 -52.31
N LEU A 103 -6.27 15.07 -53.46
CA LEU A 103 -6.12 13.84 -54.24
C LEU A 103 -5.26 12.80 -53.51
N LEU A 104 -4.16 13.22 -52.88
CA LEU A 104 -3.37 12.36 -52.02
C LEU A 104 -4.21 11.83 -50.84
N ALA A 105 -4.99 12.70 -50.19
CA ALA A 105 -5.90 12.30 -49.12
C ALA A 105 -6.88 11.21 -49.58
N SER A 106 -7.47 11.36 -50.77
CA SER A 106 -8.36 10.36 -51.35
C SER A 106 -7.66 9.02 -51.62
N GLY A 107 -6.44 9.04 -52.17
CA GLY A 107 -5.66 7.82 -52.40
C GLY A 107 -5.36 7.06 -51.11
N PHE A 108 -4.96 7.77 -50.05
CA PHE A 108 -4.72 7.16 -48.74
C PHE A 108 -6.01 6.66 -48.08
N ALA A 109 -7.12 7.41 -48.18
CA ALA A 109 -8.43 6.99 -47.70
C ALA A 109 -8.86 5.67 -48.36
N SER A 110 -8.71 5.59 -49.69
CA SER A 110 -9.07 4.42 -50.48
C SER A 110 -8.19 3.22 -50.14
N ALA A 111 -6.88 3.41 -50.01
CA ALA A 111 -5.95 2.34 -49.63
C ALA A 111 -6.21 1.82 -48.21
N ALA A 112 -6.49 2.71 -47.26
CA ALA A 112 -6.83 2.35 -45.89
C ALA A 112 -8.19 1.64 -45.83
N ALA A 113 -9.20 2.14 -46.56
CA ALA A 113 -10.51 1.50 -46.66
C ALA A 113 -10.41 0.10 -47.24
N TRP A 114 -9.61 -0.09 -48.30
CA TRP A 114 -9.38 -1.41 -48.90
C TRP A 114 -8.75 -2.39 -47.92
N ARG A 115 -7.74 -1.95 -47.16
CA ARG A 115 -7.11 -2.82 -46.14
C ARG A 115 -8.07 -3.14 -44.99
N GLU A 116 -8.87 -2.18 -44.55
CA GLU A 116 -9.87 -2.41 -43.51
C GLU A 116 -10.95 -3.38 -44.02
N TYR A 117 -11.43 -3.22 -45.25
CA TYR A 117 -12.37 -4.16 -45.88
C TYR A 117 -11.81 -5.59 -45.91
N ARG A 118 -10.54 -5.76 -46.30
CA ARG A 118 -9.87 -7.07 -46.25
C ARG A 118 -9.76 -7.67 -44.85
N VAL A 119 -9.72 -6.83 -43.81
CA VAL A 119 -9.73 -7.27 -42.41
C VAL A 119 -11.16 -7.56 -41.94
N ALA A 120 -12.14 -6.79 -42.37
CA ALA A 120 -13.55 -6.99 -42.05
C ALA A 120 -14.08 -8.32 -42.62
N GLU A 121 -13.79 -8.60 -43.88
CA GLU A 121 -14.24 -9.80 -44.62
C GLU A 121 -13.25 -10.98 -44.52
N HIS A 122 -12.33 -10.97 -43.55
CA HIS A 122 -11.33 -12.01 -43.46
C HIS A 122 -11.95 -13.33 -42.93
N PRO A 123 -11.79 -14.49 -43.61
CA PRO A 123 -12.45 -15.75 -43.23
C PRO A 123 -12.19 -16.21 -41.79
N LEU A 124 -10.98 -15.95 -41.27
CA LEU A 124 -10.62 -16.25 -39.88
C LEU A 124 -11.52 -15.55 -38.82
N ARG A 125 -12.23 -14.47 -39.17
CA ARG A 125 -13.17 -13.80 -38.26
C ARG A 125 -14.46 -14.60 -38.08
N ASP A 126 -14.85 -15.43 -39.04
CA ASP A 126 -15.98 -16.37 -38.90
C ASP A 126 -15.65 -17.56 -37.96
N ALA A 127 -14.37 -17.69 -37.60
CA ALA A 127 -13.87 -18.66 -36.64
C ALA A 127 -13.77 -18.12 -35.20
N ILE A 128 -14.19 -16.88 -34.93
CA ILE A 128 -14.19 -16.31 -33.55
C ILE A 128 -14.93 -17.25 -32.59
N GLY A 129 -14.30 -17.52 -31.45
CA GLY A 129 -14.77 -18.44 -30.41
C GLY A 129 -14.36 -19.92 -30.63
N LYS A 130 -13.96 -20.31 -31.84
CA LYS A 130 -13.56 -21.68 -32.20
C LYS A 130 -12.05 -21.88 -32.03
N SER A 131 -11.63 -23.15 -31.94
CA SER A 131 -10.21 -23.54 -31.95
C SER A 131 -9.79 -23.92 -33.36
N VAL A 132 -8.64 -23.40 -33.81
CA VAL A 132 -8.08 -23.62 -35.14
C VAL A 132 -6.58 -23.93 -35.04
N SER A 133 -6.05 -24.67 -36.01
CA SER A 133 -4.60 -24.81 -36.19
C SER A 133 -4.13 -23.68 -37.08
N VAL A 134 -3.09 -22.96 -36.68
CA VAL A 134 -2.58 -21.80 -37.42
C VAL A 134 -1.11 -21.97 -37.72
N VAL A 135 -0.70 -21.52 -38.91
CA VAL A 135 0.70 -21.28 -39.27
C VAL A 135 0.89 -19.79 -39.41
N VAL A 136 1.79 -19.23 -38.62
CA VAL A 136 2.05 -17.79 -38.56
C VAL A 136 3.55 -17.52 -38.58
N THR A 137 3.94 -16.38 -39.10
CA THR A 137 5.33 -15.91 -39.09
C THR A 137 5.44 -14.72 -38.14
N PRO A 138 6.06 -14.87 -36.95
CA PRO A 138 6.23 -13.79 -35.99
C PRO A 138 6.99 -12.62 -36.61
N SER A 139 6.53 -11.40 -36.36
CA SER A 139 7.11 -10.17 -36.91
C SER A 139 8.01 -9.42 -35.93
N ASP A 140 7.85 -9.67 -34.62
CA ASP A 140 8.59 -9.01 -33.54
C ASP A 140 8.96 -10.01 -32.43
N ASP A 141 9.82 -9.59 -31.50
CA ASP A 141 10.15 -10.38 -30.30
C ASP A 141 8.90 -10.63 -29.43
N PRO A 142 8.81 -11.82 -28.80
CA PRO A 142 7.82 -12.07 -27.76
C PRO A 142 7.96 -11.06 -26.62
N LYS A 143 6.88 -10.31 -26.33
CA LYS A 143 6.84 -9.36 -25.23
C LYS A 143 6.13 -9.99 -24.05
N ALA A 144 6.86 -10.14 -22.94
CA ALA A 144 6.27 -10.62 -21.69
C ALA A 144 5.22 -9.61 -21.20
N VAL A 145 4.03 -10.10 -20.92
CA VAL A 145 2.95 -9.35 -20.28
C VAL A 145 2.59 -10.09 -19.00
N ARG A 146 2.47 -9.34 -17.90
CA ARG A 146 2.09 -9.91 -16.61
C ARG A 146 0.66 -10.45 -16.72
N GLY A 147 0.51 -11.77 -16.58
CA GLY A 147 -0.79 -12.41 -16.47
C GLY A 147 -1.50 -11.92 -15.21
N GLY A 148 -2.82 -11.74 -15.29
CA GLY A 148 -3.63 -11.30 -14.14
C GLY A 148 -3.81 -12.37 -13.05
N THR A 149 -3.30 -13.59 -13.24
CA THR A 149 -3.40 -14.70 -12.30
C THR A 149 -2.06 -14.98 -11.61
N PHE A 150 -2.08 -15.09 -10.28
CA PHE A 150 -0.91 -15.50 -9.49
C PHE A 150 -0.52 -16.95 -9.79
N GLY A 151 0.78 -17.19 -9.95
CA GLY A 151 1.28 -18.47 -10.46
C GLY A 151 0.90 -18.75 -11.93
N GLY A 152 0.18 -17.84 -12.59
CA GLY A 152 -0.07 -17.91 -14.03
C GLY A 152 1.26 -17.85 -14.78
N GLN A 153 1.45 -18.79 -15.71
CA GLN A 153 2.63 -18.79 -16.56
C GLN A 153 2.78 -17.42 -17.24
N ARG A 154 4.04 -16.94 -17.39
CA ARG A 154 4.32 -15.70 -18.12
C ARG A 154 3.57 -15.72 -19.44
N MET A 155 2.70 -14.74 -19.65
CA MET A 155 1.97 -14.59 -20.89
C MET A 155 2.85 -13.80 -21.86
N TRP A 156 2.99 -14.30 -23.07
CA TRP A 156 3.79 -13.70 -24.12
C TRP A 156 2.89 -13.18 -25.22
N VAL A 157 3.04 -11.90 -25.55
CA VAL A 157 2.39 -11.27 -26.69
C VAL A 157 3.33 -11.29 -27.88
N VAL A 158 2.92 -11.94 -28.96
CA VAL A 158 3.70 -12.03 -30.19
C VAL A 158 2.87 -11.50 -31.35
N ARG A 159 3.38 -10.50 -32.08
CA ARG A 159 2.77 -10.06 -33.34
C ARG A 159 3.25 -10.96 -34.46
N ALA A 160 2.34 -11.38 -35.35
CA ALA A 160 2.68 -12.27 -36.45
C ALA A 160 1.85 -12.01 -37.71
N GLY A 161 2.40 -12.39 -38.86
CA GLY A 161 1.65 -12.51 -40.11
C GLY A 161 1.08 -13.91 -40.24
N LEU A 162 -0.22 -14.03 -40.50
CA LEU A 162 -0.87 -15.29 -40.84
C LEU A 162 -0.34 -15.81 -42.19
N VAL A 163 -0.03 -17.11 -42.24
CA VAL A 163 0.38 -17.81 -43.47
C VAL A 163 -0.77 -18.69 -43.93
N SER A 164 -1.23 -19.59 -43.07
CA SER A 164 -2.41 -20.41 -43.29
C SER A 164 -3.09 -20.76 -41.97
N PHE A 165 -4.35 -21.16 -42.04
CA PHE A 165 -5.06 -21.77 -40.91
C PHE A 165 -5.94 -22.91 -41.38
N GLU A 166 -6.14 -23.90 -40.52
CA GLU A 166 -6.97 -25.06 -40.79
C GLU A 166 -8.22 -25.01 -39.92
N GLN A 167 -9.37 -25.17 -40.56
CA GLN A 167 -10.68 -25.21 -39.90
C GLN A 167 -11.53 -26.32 -40.52
N GLY A 168 -11.95 -27.29 -39.70
CA GLY A 168 -12.82 -28.38 -40.16
C GLY A 168 -12.22 -29.28 -41.23
N GLY A 169 -10.89 -29.45 -41.26
CA GLY A 169 -10.16 -30.26 -42.25
C GLY A 169 -9.86 -29.57 -43.57
N ALA A 170 -10.26 -28.30 -43.75
CA ALA A 170 -9.89 -27.47 -44.89
C ALA A 170 -8.78 -26.49 -44.50
N GLU A 171 -7.71 -26.42 -45.31
CA GLU A 171 -6.63 -25.45 -45.16
C GLU A 171 -6.93 -24.18 -45.98
N PHE A 172 -6.90 -23.04 -45.30
CA PHE A 172 -7.08 -21.71 -45.89
C PHE A 172 -5.74 -20.97 -45.88
N GLY A 173 -5.18 -20.73 -47.07
CA GLY A 173 -4.06 -19.81 -47.25
C GLY A 173 -4.55 -18.37 -47.10
N ALA A 174 -4.18 -17.70 -46.01
CA ALA A 174 -4.70 -16.38 -45.70
C ALA A 174 -3.61 -15.50 -45.09
N GLY A 175 -3.30 -14.40 -45.78
CA GLY A 175 -2.44 -13.35 -45.24
C GLY A 175 -3.22 -12.40 -44.35
N GLY A 176 -2.57 -11.88 -43.30
CA GLY A 176 -3.20 -10.93 -42.37
C GLY A 176 -2.35 -10.73 -41.14
N ALA A 177 -2.54 -9.62 -40.41
CA ALA A 177 -1.85 -9.41 -39.14
C ALA A 177 -2.65 -10.04 -37.99
N VAL A 178 -2.00 -10.83 -37.14
CA VAL A 178 -2.60 -11.45 -35.96
C VAL A 178 -1.75 -11.18 -34.72
N VAL A 179 -2.39 -11.17 -33.55
CA VAL A 179 -1.70 -11.05 -32.25
C VAL A 179 -1.88 -12.37 -31.50
N ILE A 180 -0.78 -12.96 -31.05
CA ILE A 180 -0.76 -14.24 -30.35
C ILE A 180 -0.59 -13.98 -28.85
N LEU A 181 -1.39 -14.65 -28.04
CA LEU A 181 -1.25 -14.73 -26.58
C LEU A 181 -0.85 -16.16 -26.22
N GLY A 182 0.43 -16.36 -25.87
CA GLY A 182 0.98 -17.67 -25.53
C GLY A 182 1.39 -17.77 -24.07
N GLU A 183 1.11 -18.90 -23.44
CA GLU A 183 1.52 -19.21 -22.06
C GLU A 183 2.71 -20.20 -22.08
N GLY A 184 3.71 -19.96 -21.23
CA GLY A 184 4.86 -20.86 -21.03
C GLY A 184 6.16 -20.43 -21.74
N ASP A 185 7.29 -20.98 -21.28
CA ASP A 185 8.63 -20.53 -21.69
C ASP A 185 9.01 -20.85 -23.13
N SER A 186 8.31 -21.78 -23.79
CA SER A 186 8.52 -22.04 -25.23
C SER A 186 8.23 -20.82 -26.08
N TRP A 187 7.32 -19.94 -25.63
CA TRP A 187 6.98 -18.71 -26.34
C TRP A 187 8.05 -17.63 -26.21
N SER A 188 8.86 -17.64 -25.15
CA SER A 188 9.97 -16.70 -24.96
C SER A 188 11.08 -16.85 -26.00
N ARG A 189 11.22 -18.05 -26.57
CA ARG A 189 12.29 -18.44 -27.49
C ARG A 189 11.89 -18.42 -28.96
N VAL A 190 10.71 -17.92 -29.29
CA VAL A 190 10.21 -17.86 -30.67
C VAL A 190 10.94 -16.74 -31.43
N PRO A 191 11.76 -17.07 -32.45
CA PRO A 191 12.42 -16.05 -33.25
C PRO A 191 11.45 -15.44 -34.29
N PRO A 192 11.62 -14.17 -34.65
CA PRO A 192 10.87 -13.54 -35.73
C PRO A 192 11.23 -14.19 -37.06
N GLY A 193 10.33 -14.09 -38.04
CA GLY A 193 10.46 -14.57 -39.43
C GLY A 193 10.59 -16.08 -39.63
N ARG A 194 10.62 -16.89 -38.56
CA ARG A 194 10.37 -18.33 -38.67
C ARG A 194 8.88 -18.60 -38.67
N ALA A 195 8.37 -19.34 -39.63
CA ALA A 195 7.00 -19.83 -39.51
C ALA A 195 6.88 -20.77 -38.30
N ILE A 196 5.80 -20.64 -37.54
CA ILE A 196 5.47 -21.49 -36.41
C ILE A 196 4.04 -21.99 -36.55
N ALA A 197 3.80 -23.25 -36.18
CA ALA A 197 2.50 -23.88 -36.14
C ALA A 197 2.08 -24.19 -34.71
N PHE A 198 0.82 -23.89 -34.37
CA PHE A 198 0.22 -24.20 -33.07
C PHE A 198 -1.31 -24.21 -33.16
N ARG A 199 -1.96 -24.77 -32.13
CA ARG A 199 -3.41 -24.64 -31.96
C ARG A 199 -3.73 -23.39 -31.14
N ALA A 200 -4.75 -22.66 -31.56
CA ALA A 200 -5.19 -21.44 -30.91
C ALA A 200 -6.70 -21.33 -30.91
N ARG A 201 -7.24 -20.70 -29.86
CA ARG A 201 -8.60 -20.21 -29.84
C ARG A 201 -8.65 -18.81 -30.45
N VAL A 202 -9.59 -18.56 -31.35
CA VAL A 202 -9.74 -17.27 -32.02
C VAL A 202 -10.57 -16.34 -31.15
N GLU A 203 -10.04 -15.15 -30.87
CA GLU A 203 -10.69 -14.08 -30.13
C GLU A 203 -10.79 -12.80 -30.99
N PRO A 204 -11.75 -11.90 -30.71
CA PRO A 204 -11.81 -10.61 -31.38
C PRO A 204 -10.49 -9.82 -31.21
N ALA A 205 -10.15 -9.00 -32.21
CA ALA A 205 -9.04 -8.06 -32.09
C ALA A 205 -9.33 -7.04 -30.97
N ARG A 206 -8.38 -6.84 -30.06
CA ARG A 206 -8.52 -5.86 -28.95
C ARG A 206 -8.40 -4.40 -29.41
N PHE A 207 -7.67 -4.15 -30.49
CA PHE A 207 -7.40 -2.82 -31.02
C PHE A 207 -7.81 -2.73 -32.49
N ARG A 208 -8.21 -1.53 -32.94
CA ARG A 208 -8.51 -1.24 -34.35
C ARG A 208 -7.25 -0.77 -35.09
N ASP A 209 -6.32 -1.70 -35.31
CA ASP A 209 -5.01 -1.43 -35.93
C ASP A 209 -4.73 -2.30 -37.17
N LEU A 210 -5.79 -2.74 -37.86
CA LEU A 210 -5.76 -3.72 -38.95
C LEU A 210 -5.34 -5.13 -38.52
N THR A 211 -5.29 -5.41 -37.22
CA THR A 211 -5.23 -6.79 -36.70
C THR A 211 -6.54 -7.52 -37.03
N VAL A 212 -6.43 -8.70 -37.62
CA VAL A 212 -7.56 -9.55 -38.02
C VAL A 212 -8.24 -10.14 -36.79
N VAL A 213 -7.48 -10.84 -35.95
CA VAL A 213 -7.95 -11.51 -34.73
C VAL A 213 -6.82 -11.61 -33.70
N THR A 214 -7.21 -11.85 -32.45
CA THR A 214 -6.29 -12.29 -31.39
C THR A 214 -6.33 -13.82 -31.32
N LEU A 215 -5.18 -14.48 -31.26
CA LEU A 215 -5.03 -15.93 -31.20
C LEU A 215 -4.52 -16.32 -29.82
N ARG A 216 -5.38 -16.90 -28.98
CA ARG A 216 -4.97 -17.43 -27.68
C ARG A 216 -4.44 -18.85 -27.85
N ALA A 217 -3.13 -19.03 -27.75
CA ALA A 217 -2.50 -20.32 -27.99
C ALA A 217 -2.88 -21.33 -26.90
N THR A 218 -3.24 -22.54 -27.31
CA THR A 218 -3.60 -23.65 -26.42
C THR A 218 -2.51 -24.73 -26.36
N GLY A 219 -1.41 -24.56 -27.10
CA GLY A 219 -0.27 -25.47 -27.09
C GLY A 219 1.04 -24.78 -27.46
N ALA A 220 2.16 -25.48 -27.28
CA ALA A 220 3.49 -24.96 -27.58
C ALA A 220 3.70 -24.73 -29.09
N PRO A 221 4.48 -23.69 -29.47
CA PRO A 221 4.77 -23.39 -30.87
C PRO A 221 5.72 -24.44 -31.44
N ARG A 222 5.39 -24.98 -32.61
CA ARG A 222 6.26 -25.87 -33.39
C ARG A 222 6.86 -25.10 -34.55
N ALA A 223 8.17 -25.17 -34.71
CA ALA A 223 8.83 -24.49 -35.81
C ALA A 223 8.54 -25.17 -37.15
N VAL A 224 8.15 -24.38 -38.15
CA VAL A 224 7.89 -24.82 -39.53
C VAL A 224 8.85 -24.09 -40.46
N GLY A 225 9.63 -24.84 -41.24
CA GLY A 225 10.63 -24.28 -42.15
C GLY A 225 11.92 -23.78 -41.49
N ALA A 226 12.85 -23.34 -42.34
CA ALA A 226 14.16 -22.85 -41.96
C ALA A 226 14.14 -21.35 -41.69
N LEU A 227 14.96 -20.91 -40.73
CA LEU A 227 15.14 -19.48 -40.46
C LEU A 227 15.88 -18.82 -41.64
N PRO A 228 15.40 -17.70 -42.21
CA PRO A 228 16.14 -16.96 -43.23
C PRO A 228 17.57 -16.64 -42.80
N TRP A 229 18.53 -16.68 -43.74
CA TRP A 229 19.97 -16.53 -43.43
C TRP A 229 20.29 -15.19 -42.74
N TRP A 230 19.62 -14.11 -43.14
CA TRP A 230 19.80 -12.78 -42.59
C TRP A 230 19.26 -12.68 -41.15
N GLN A 231 18.20 -13.43 -40.81
CA GLN A 231 17.73 -13.55 -39.43
C GLN A 231 18.65 -14.40 -38.58
N ARG A 232 19.24 -15.47 -39.15
CA ARG A 232 20.26 -16.26 -38.44
C ARG A 232 21.45 -15.40 -38.07
N ALA A 233 21.92 -14.57 -39.01
CA ALA A 233 22.98 -13.62 -38.77
C ALA A 233 22.60 -12.58 -37.69
N ALA A 234 21.40 -12.00 -37.77
CA ALA A 234 20.92 -11.02 -36.78
C ALA A 234 20.82 -11.60 -35.36
N ILE A 235 20.25 -12.80 -35.21
CA ILE A 235 20.15 -13.49 -33.92
C ILE A 235 21.54 -13.83 -33.39
N SER A 236 22.44 -14.29 -34.25
CA SER A 236 23.84 -14.56 -33.90
C SER A 236 24.52 -13.30 -33.35
N VAL A 237 24.45 -12.17 -34.04
CA VAL A 237 25.06 -10.90 -33.58
C VAL A 237 24.49 -10.48 -32.22
N ARG A 238 23.17 -10.57 -32.02
CA ARG A 238 22.53 -10.25 -30.74
C ARG A 238 22.97 -11.18 -29.61
N ALA A 239 23.02 -12.49 -29.86
CA ALA A 239 23.45 -13.49 -28.89
C ALA A 239 24.92 -13.30 -28.48
N HIS A 240 25.82 -13.07 -29.44
CA HIS A 240 27.23 -12.81 -29.14
C HIS A 240 27.44 -11.51 -28.37
N LEU A 241 26.69 -10.44 -28.71
CA LEU A 241 26.75 -9.18 -27.95
C LEU A 241 26.24 -9.37 -26.51
N ALA A 242 25.11 -10.06 -26.33
CA ALA A 242 24.55 -10.31 -25.01
C ALA A 242 25.50 -11.14 -24.13
N ALA A 243 26.10 -12.20 -24.69
CA ALA A 243 27.07 -13.03 -24.00
C ALA A 243 28.34 -12.23 -23.63
N ALA A 244 28.89 -11.44 -24.56
CA ALA A 244 30.04 -10.60 -24.26
C ALA A 244 29.71 -9.51 -23.21
N ALA A 245 28.49 -8.99 -23.20
CA ALA A 245 28.04 -8.01 -22.22
C ALA A 245 27.88 -8.60 -20.81
N SER A 246 27.38 -9.84 -20.68
CA SER A 246 27.24 -10.51 -19.38
C SER A 246 28.58 -10.84 -18.73
N GLU A 247 29.62 -11.10 -19.53
CA GLU A 247 30.98 -11.33 -19.01
C GLU A 247 31.68 -10.01 -18.65
N ALA A 248 31.46 -8.94 -19.43
CA ALA A 248 32.19 -7.68 -19.29
C ALA A 248 31.60 -6.70 -18.26
N LEU A 249 30.31 -6.79 -17.93
CA LEU A 249 29.55 -5.76 -17.22
C LEU A 249 28.72 -6.33 -16.05
N PRO A 250 28.43 -5.53 -15.01
CA PRO A 250 27.49 -5.93 -13.95
C PRO A 250 26.08 -6.20 -14.51
N ASP A 251 25.31 -7.11 -13.90
CA ASP A 251 24.00 -7.61 -14.38
C ASP A 251 23.06 -6.52 -14.92
N ARG A 252 22.90 -5.41 -14.17
CA ARG A 252 22.03 -4.28 -14.57
C ARG A 252 22.50 -3.60 -15.85
N ALA A 253 23.82 -3.46 -16.03
CA ALA A 253 24.43 -2.84 -17.21
C ALA A 253 24.49 -3.83 -18.38
N ALA A 254 24.74 -5.12 -18.11
CA ALA A 254 24.76 -6.19 -19.10
C ALA A 254 23.41 -6.37 -19.80
N GLY A 255 22.29 -6.20 -19.09
CA GLY A 255 20.95 -6.18 -19.69
C GLY A 255 20.61 -4.88 -20.44
N LEU A 256 21.14 -3.74 -19.99
CA LEU A 256 20.85 -2.41 -20.57
C LEU A 256 21.58 -2.16 -21.90
N LEU A 257 22.83 -2.61 -22.04
CA LEU A 257 23.63 -2.35 -23.22
C LEU A 257 23.02 -2.96 -24.51
N PRO A 258 22.66 -4.26 -24.57
CA PRO A 258 21.98 -4.82 -25.75
C PRO A 258 20.65 -4.14 -26.04
N ALA A 259 19.90 -3.72 -25.01
CA ALA A 259 18.66 -2.97 -25.19
C ALA A 259 18.87 -1.64 -25.92
N LEU A 260 19.92 -0.89 -25.55
CA LEU A 260 20.26 0.39 -26.17
C LEU A 260 20.75 0.24 -27.62
N VAL A 261 21.59 -0.76 -27.89
CA VAL A 261 22.33 -0.86 -29.16
C VAL A 261 21.55 -1.61 -30.22
N VAL A 262 20.97 -2.76 -29.86
CA VAL A 262 20.32 -3.69 -30.79
C VAL A 262 18.84 -3.93 -30.45
N GLY A 263 18.30 -3.23 -29.44
CA GLY A 263 16.88 -3.31 -29.07
C GLY A 263 16.51 -4.57 -28.30
N ASP A 264 17.50 -5.31 -27.80
CA ASP A 264 17.26 -6.54 -27.07
C ASP A 264 16.95 -6.26 -25.59
N THR A 265 15.67 -6.31 -25.23
CA THR A 265 15.20 -6.05 -23.86
C THR A 265 14.99 -7.33 -23.05
N SER A 266 15.39 -8.49 -23.58
CA SER A 266 15.14 -9.81 -22.96
C SER A 266 15.86 -9.99 -21.62
N ALA A 267 17.08 -9.46 -21.49
CA ALA A 267 17.89 -9.52 -20.28
C ALA A 267 17.73 -8.28 -19.37
N LEU A 268 16.85 -7.34 -19.71
CA LEU A 268 16.64 -6.13 -18.92
C LEU A 268 15.80 -6.45 -17.67
N SER A 269 16.40 -6.30 -16.49
CA SER A 269 15.71 -6.50 -15.20
C SER A 269 14.50 -5.56 -15.05
N ASP A 270 13.44 -6.03 -14.40
CA ASP A 270 12.22 -5.27 -14.19
C ASP A 270 12.47 -3.97 -13.39
N SER A 271 13.37 -3.98 -12.39
CA SER A 271 13.71 -2.77 -11.62
C SER A 271 14.29 -1.65 -12.51
N VAL A 272 15.24 -1.98 -13.40
CA VAL A 272 15.82 -1.01 -14.36
C VAL A 272 14.75 -0.50 -15.33
N ARG A 273 13.85 -1.37 -15.78
CA ARG A 273 12.73 -0.97 -16.64
C ARG A 273 11.83 0.06 -15.92
N THR A 274 11.47 -0.20 -14.68
CA THR A 274 10.64 0.70 -13.86
C THR A 274 11.33 2.02 -13.54
N ASP A 275 12.64 2.01 -13.25
CA ASP A 275 13.41 3.23 -13.03
C ASP A 275 13.47 4.08 -14.29
N PHE A 276 13.72 3.48 -15.46
CA PHE A 276 13.73 4.17 -16.74
C PHE A 276 12.34 4.67 -17.14
N GLU A 277 11.28 3.93 -16.86
CA GLU A 277 9.90 4.38 -17.05
C GLU A 277 9.63 5.62 -16.19
N THR A 278 9.87 5.53 -14.88
CA THR A 278 9.63 6.63 -13.93
C THR A 278 10.46 7.87 -14.24
N ALA A 279 11.72 7.69 -14.63
CA ALA A 279 12.61 8.78 -15.03
C ALA A 279 12.27 9.38 -16.41
N GLY A 280 11.35 8.78 -17.18
CA GLY A 280 11.04 9.20 -18.56
C GLY A 280 12.15 8.89 -19.57
N LEU A 281 13.01 7.92 -19.26
CA LEU A 281 14.15 7.45 -20.06
C LEU A 281 13.85 6.19 -20.88
N GLN A 282 12.63 5.63 -20.79
CA GLN A 282 12.21 4.42 -21.51
C GLN A 282 12.44 4.48 -23.03
N HIS A 283 12.41 5.68 -23.63
CA HIS A 283 12.70 5.88 -25.06
C HIS A 283 14.15 5.52 -25.45
N LEU A 284 15.05 5.32 -24.47
CA LEU A 284 16.40 4.82 -24.67
C LEU A 284 16.45 3.29 -24.70
N THR A 285 15.57 2.61 -23.95
CA THR A 285 15.51 1.13 -23.96
C THR A 285 14.94 0.54 -25.25
N VAL A 286 14.37 1.40 -26.10
CA VAL A 286 13.99 1.07 -27.47
C VAL A 286 14.96 1.78 -28.40
N VAL A 287 15.43 1.08 -29.44
CA VAL A 287 16.38 1.64 -30.41
C VAL A 287 15.80 2.91 -31.03
N SER A 288 16.41 4.04 -30.69
CA SER A 288 15.95 5.37 -31.10
C SER A 288 16.59 5.82 -32.42
N GLY A 289 15.97 6.81 -33.07
CA GLY A 289 16.56 7.44 -34.26
C GLY A 289 17.89 8.16 -34.00
N THR A 290 18.18 8.50 -32.73
CA THR A 290 19.46 9.10 -32.33
C THR A 290 20.58 8.06 -32.44
N ASN A 291 20.36 6.84 -31.95
CA ASN A 291 21.34 5.74 -32.06
C ASN A 291 21.67 5.46 -33.53
N PHE A 292 20.64 5.46 -34.38
CA PHE A 292 20.77 5.34 -35.83
C PHE A 292 21.61 6.47 -36.44
N THR A 293 21.34 7.73 -36.07
CA THR A 293 22.06 8.91 -36.59
C THR A 293 23.52 8.92 -36.15
N ILE A 294 23.80 8.54 -34.90
CA ILE A 294 25.16 8.41 -34.35
C ILE A 294 25.94 7.37 -35.15
N LEU A 295 25.37 6.17 -35.34
CA LEU A 295 26.01 5.11 -36.11
C LEU A 295 26.33 5.55 -37.54
N LEU A 296 25.36 6.15 -38.25
CA LEU A 296 25.56 6.63 -39.61
C LEU A 296 26.66 7.70 -39.69
N THR A 297 26.70 8.60 -38.71
CA THR A 297 27.72 9.66 -38.63
C THR A 297 29.11 9.06 -38.43
N VAL A 298 29.25 8.06 -37.56
CA VAL A 298 30.52 7.36 -37.34
C VAL A 298 30.96 6.61 -38.60
N VAL A 299 30.06 5.87 -39.26
CA VAL A 299 30.39 5.16 -40.51
C VAL A 299 30.84 6.14 -41.59
N LEU A 300 30.11 7.23 -41.80
CA LEU A 300 30.48 8.26 -42.79
C LEU A 300 31.81 8.93 -42.43
N PHE A 301 32.06 9.18 -41.14
CA PHE A 301 33.32 9.76 -40.66
C PHE A 301 34.50 8.83 -40.91
N VAL A 302 34.38 7.53 -40.59
CA VAL A 302 35.43 6.52 -40.83
C VAL A 302 35.71 6.36 -42.32
N VAL A 303 34.68 6.24 -43.16
CA VAL A 303 34.87 6.12 -44.62
C VAL A 303 35.55 7.37 -45.19
N ARG A 304 35.23 8.55 -44.66
CA ARG A 304 35.88 9.81 -45.04
C ARG A 304 37.32 9.90 -44.54
N LEU A 305 37.64 9.38 -43.35
CA LEU A 305 39.01 9.29 -42.84
C LEU A 305 39.89 8.40 -43.73
N ILE A 306 39.32 7.33 -44.30
CA ILE A 306 40.01 6.42 -45.24
C ILE A 306 40.16 7.06 -46.64
N GLY A 307 39.60 8.26 -46.88
CA GLY A 307 39.74 9.00 -48.13
C GLY A 307 38.81 8.55 -49.26
N LEU A 308 37.78 7.74 -48.96
CA LEU A 308 36.85 7.23 -49.96
C LEU A 308 35.81 8.29 -50.38
N GLY A 309 35.43 8.28 -51.67
CA GLY A 309 34.51 9.27 -52.24
C GLY A 309 33.07 9.20 -51.68
N PRO A 310 32.26 10.27 -51.88
CA PRO A 310 30.92 10.40 -51.28
C PRO A 310 29.92 9.32 -51.71
N ARG A 311 30.09 8.74 -52.90
CA ARG A 311 29.27 7.62 -53.38
C ARG A 311 29.56 6.33 -52.61
N VAL A 312 30.83 6.02 -52.37
CA VAL A 312 31.24 4.86 -51.57
C VAL A 312 30.82 5.05 -50.11
N ALA A 313 30.94 6.26 -49.57
CA ALA A 313 30.41 6.62 -48.26
C ALA A 313 28.90 6.39 -48.18
N ALA A 314 28.12 6.83 -49.17
CA ALA A 314 26.68 6.62 -49.19
C ALA A 314 26.28 5.14 -49.31
N VAL A 315 26.97 4.34 -50.14
CA VAL A 315 26.72 2.91 -50.28
C VAL A 315 27.06 2.16 -48.98
N THR A 316 28.22 2.43 -48.39
CA THR A 316 28.66 1.81 -47.12
C THR A 316 27.70 2.15 -45.99
N ALA A 317 27.32 3.43 -45.89
CA ALA A 317 26.36 3.91 -44.92
C ALA A 317 24.95 3.34 -45.14
N GLY A 318 24.55 3.12 -46.41
CA GLY A 318 23.31 2.44 -46.78
C GLY A 318 23.31 0.95 -46.39
N ALA A 319 24.42 0.25 -46.61
CA ALA A 319 24.59 -1.15 -46.19
C ALA A 319 24.55 -1.27 -44.66
N ALA A 320 25.27 -0.39 -43.94
CA ALA A 320 25.22 -0.33 -42.48
C ALA A 320 23.81 -0.03 -41.96
N LEU A 321 23.08 0.86 -42.64
CA LEU A 321 21.67 1.15 -42.34
C LEU A 321 20.79 -0.11 -42.48
N ILE A 322 20.88 -0.83 -43.60
CA ILE A 322 20.08 -2.05 -43.81
C ILE A 322 20.43 -3.10 -42.75
N MET A 323 21.72 -3.32 -42.50
CA MET A 323 22.19 -4.26 -41.50
C MET A 323 21.67 -3.90 -40.11
N PHE A 324 21.74 -2.62 -39.72
CA PHE A 324 21.22 -2.14 -38.44
C PHE A 324 19.72 -2.36 -38.32
N VAL A 325 18.92 -2.04 -39.34
CA VAL A 325 17.46 -2.26 -39.33
C VAL A 325 17.13 -3.76 -39.19
N VAL A 326 17.92 -4.63 -39.80
CA VAL A 326 17.74 -6.08 -39.67
C VAL A 326 18.09 -6.58 -38.27
N VAL A 327 19.18 -6.09 -37.67
CA VAL A 327 19.63 -6.48 -36.32
C VAL A 327 18.72 -5.90 -35.23
N ALA A 328 18.42 -4.60 -35.30
CA ALA A 328 17.54 -3.87 -34.39
C ALA A 328 16.06 -4.20 -34.56
N ARG A 329 15.71 -4.89 -35.66
CA ARG A 329 14.36 -5.28 -36.09
C ARG A 329 13.49 -4.09 -36.55
N PRO A 330 12.45 -4.35 -37.37
CA PRO A 330 11.59 -3.30 -37.91
C PRO A 330 10.57 -2.80 -36.88
N ASP A 331 11.04 -2.09 -35.86
CA ASP A 331 10.17 -1.29 -34.99
C ASP A 331 9.72 0.00 -35.70
N PRO A 332 8.50 0.54 -35.46
CA PRO A 332 8.06 1.81 -36.07
C PRO A 332 9.06 2.96 -35.94
N SER A 333 9.79 3.03 -34.82
CA SER A 333 10.81 4.07 -34.59
C SER A 333 12.04 3.87 -35.49
N VAL A 334 12.47 2.62 -35.66
CA VAL A 334 13.61 2.22 -36.51
C VAL A 334 13.28 2.42 -37.98
N LEU A 335 12.06 2.06 -38.43
CA LEU A 335 11.62 2.24 -39.81
C LEU A 335 11.61 3.73 -40.22
N ARG A 336 11.13 4.61 -39.33
CA ARG A 336 11.20 6.07 -39.55
C ARG A 336 12.64 6.57 -39.65
N ALA A 337 13.49 6.19 -38.69
CA ALA A 337 14.90 6.57 -38.69
C ALA A 337 15.59 6.09 -39.98
N GLY A 338 15.28 4.86 -40.41
CA GLY A 338 15.78 4.29 -41.66
C GLY A 338 15.31 5.06 -42.90
N ALA A 339 14.01 5.38 -43.00
CA ALA A 339 13.47 6.17 -44.10
C ALA A 339 14.12 7.57 -44.19
N MET A 340 14.28 8.26 -43.06
CA MET A 340 15.00 9.54 -43.00
C MET A 340 16.48 9.38 -43.34
N GLY A 341 17.11 8.27 -42.93
CA GLY A 341 18.47 7.88 -43.31
C GLY A 341 18.62 7.74 -44.82
N VAL A 342 17.72 7.03 -45.49
CA VAL A 342 17.71 6.89 -46.96
C VAL A 342 17.60 8.26 -47.64
N VAL A 343 16.69 9.13 -47.18
CA VAL A 343 16.55 10.49 -47.74
C VAL A 343 17.85 11.30 -47.51
N THR A 344 18.49 11.15 -46.36
CA THR A 344 19.75 11.82 -46.04
C THR A 344 20.91 11.34 -46.92
N LEU A 345 20.98 10.03 -47.19
CA LEU A 345 21.98 9.44 -48.08
C LEU A 345 21.73 9.86 -49.54
N LEU A 346 20.48 9.94 -49.97
CA LEU A 346 20.12 10.45 -51.30
C LEU A 346 20.50 11.92 -51.45
N ALA A 347 20.28 12.75 -50.42
CA ALA A 347 20.72 14.15 -50.42
C ALA A 347 22.26 14.26 -50.53
N LEU A 348 23.00 13.36 -49.87
CA LEU A 348 24.47 13.28 -49.96
C LEU A 348 24.94 12.93 -51.38
N VAL A 349 24.28 11.98 -52.06
CA VAL A 349 24.64 11.56 -53.43
C VAL A 349 24.23 12.60 -54.48
N THR A 350 23.11 13.30 -54.26
CA THR A 350 22.55 14.30 -55.19
C THR A 350 23.11 15.70 -54.98
N GLY A 351 23.93 15.93 -53.95
CA GLY A 351 24.52 17.23 -53.63
C GLY A 351 23.51 18.29 -53.18
N ARG A 352 22.28 17.91 -52.81
CA ARG A 352 21.22 18.84 -52.39
C ARG A 352 21.38 19.21 -50.92
N ARG A 353 21.06 20.47 -50.57
CA ARG A 353 21.07 20.94 -49.16
C ARG A 353 20.07 20.13 -48.33
N LYS A 354 20.47 19.79 -47.10
CA LYS A 354 19.66 18.98 -46.18
C LYS A 354 18.50 19.81 -45.62
N GLN A 355 17.26 19.49 -46.01
CA GLN A 355 16.06 20.03 -45.39
C GLN A 355 15.36 18.94 -44.57
N ALA A 356 15.40 19.07 -43.24
CA ALA A 356 14.92 18.03 -42.32
C ALA A 356 13.39 17.85 -42.33
N LEU A 357 12.62 18.94 -42.48
CA LEU A 357 11.15 18.87 -42.45
C LEU A 357 10.55 18.17 -43.70
N PRO A 358 10.95 18.50 -44.95
CA PRO A 358 10.52 17.74 -46.13
C PRO A 358 10.89 16.25 -46.05
N ALA A 359 12.07 15.91 -45.52
CA ALA A 359 12.49 14.53 -45.33
C ALA A 359 11.56 13.77 -44.35
N LEU A 360 11.17 14.41 -43.23
CA LEU A 360 10.20 13.85 -42.29
C LEU A 360 8.83 13.67 -42.95
N CYS A 361 8.34 14.66 -43.70
CA CYS A 361 7.05 14.59 -44.38
C CYS A 361 7.02 13.47 -45.44
N ALA A 362 8.09 13.36 -46.25
CA ALA A 362 8.24 12.29 -47.23
C ALA A 362 8.31 10.90 -46.57
N ALA A 363 9.02 10.78 -45.44
CA ALA A 363 9.07 9.55 -44.67
C ALA A 363 7.68 9.15 -44.14
N VAL A 364 6.90 10.09 -43.60
CA VAL A 364 5.52 9.82 -43.13
C VAL A 364 4.64 9.35 -44.28
N ILE A 365 4.63 10.07 -45.40
CA ILE A 365 3.82 9.70 -46.59
C ILE A 365 4.23 8.32 -47.10
N GLY A 366 5.52 8.07 -47.31
CA GLY A 366 6.02 6.79 -47.83
C GLY A 366 5.73 5.60 -46.90
N LEU A 367 5.94 5.76 -45.60
CA LEU A 367 5.68 4.69 -44.62
C LEU A 367 4.20 4.40 -44.48
N LEU A 368 3.33 5.42 -44.46
CA LEU A 368 1.88 5.21 -44.41
C LEU A 368 1.33 4.60 -45.70
N ALA A 369 1.92 4.89 -46.86
CA ALA A 369 1.56 4.25 -48.13
C ALA A 369 1.91 2.76 -48.12
N TRP A 370 3.07 2.41 -47.55
CA TRP A 370 3.52 1.02 -47.41
C TRP A 370 2.73 0.24 -46.35
N GLN A 371 2.54 0.84 -45.17
CA GLN A 371 1.88 0.24 -44.01
C GLN A 371 0.92 1.24 -43.32
N PRO A 372 -0.37 1.25 -43.72
CA PRO A 372 -1.38 2.12 -43.11
C PRO A 372 -1.58 1.90 -41.60
N GLN A 373 -1.30 0.69 -41.08
CA GLN A 373 -1.38 0.41 -39.64
C GLN A 373 -0.46 1.30 -38.78
N LEU A 374 0.61 1.85 -39.35
CA LEU A 374 1.52 2.76 -38.63
C LEU A 374 0.81 4.06 -38.21
N ALA A 375 -0.27 4.45 -38.90
CA ALA A 375 -1.02 5.67 -38.60
C ALA A 375 -1.58 5.70 -37.17
N VAL A 376 -1.95 4.54 -36.63
CA VAL A 376 -2.52 4.38 -35.28
C VAL A 376 -1.51 3.84 -34.27
N SER A 377 -0.24 3.68 -34.66
CA SER A 377 0.82 3.24 -33.76
C SER A 377 1.29 4.38 -32.86
N ALA A 378 1.19 4.18 -31.54
CA ALA A 378 1.69 5.11 -30.53
C ALA A 378 3.18 5.44 -30.72
N GLY A 379 4.02 4.41 -30.96
CA GLY A 379 5.46 4.59 -31.16
C GLY A 379 5.77 5.43 -32.40
N PHE A 380 5.05 5.19 -33.51
CA PHE A 380 5.18 6.02 -34.72
C PHE A 380 4.80 7.47 -34.44
N ALA A 381 3.66 7.70 -33.79
CA ALA A 381 3.17 9.04 -33.48
C ALA A 381 4.14 9.82 -32.59
N LEU A 382 4.61 9.21 -31.49
CA LEU A 382 5.61 9.80 -30.58
C LEU A 382 6.90 10.16 -31.33
N SER A 383 7.39 9.27 -32.21
CA SER A 383 8.63 9.48 -32.97
C SER A 383 8.53 10.63 -33.97
N VAL A 384 7.42 10.73 -34.71
CA VAL A 384 7.17 11.79 -35.70
C VAL A 384 6.98 13.14 -35.01
N VAL A 385 6.14 13.21 -33.97
CA VAL A 385 5.85 14.44 -33.23
C VAL A 385 7.08 14.96 -32.49
N ALA A 386 7.86 14.07 -31.86
CA ALA A 386 9.13 14.45 -31.23
C ALA A 386 10.09 15.05 -32.27
N THR A 387 10.28 14.38 -33.41
CA THR A 387 11.20 14.87 -34.46
C THR A 387 10.73 16.19 -35.06
N ALA A 388 9.43 16.38 -35.28
CA ALA A 388 8.87 17.65 -35.71
C ALA A 388 9.12 18.76 -34.66
N GLY A 389 8.93 18.46 -33.37
CA GLY A 389 9.24 19.39 -32.28
C GLY A 389 10.73 19.77 -32.22
N LEU A 390 11.64 18.81 -32.44
CA LEU A 390 13.08 19.07 -32.51
C LEU A 390 13.47 19.95 -33.71
N ILE A 391 12.81 19.80 -34.86
CA ILE A 391 13.10 20.61 -36.05
C ILE A 391 12.50 22.02 -35.92
N LEU A 392 11.28 22.14 -35.38
CA LEU A 392 10.51 23.39 -35.40
C LEU A 392 10.69 24.26 -34.14
N LEU A 393 10.79 23.65 -32.96
CA LEU A 393 10.81 24.37 -31.67
C LEU A 393 12.23 24.55 -31.13
N ALA A 394 13.03 23.49 -31.10
CA ALA A 394 14.31 23.46 -30.41
C ALA A 394 15.32 24.55 -30.89
N PRO A 395 15.50 24.84 -32.20
CA PRO A 395 16.42 25.89 -32.64
C PRO A 395 16.02 27.26 -32.10
N SER A 396 14.73 27.62 -32.23
CA SER A 396 14.20 28.91 -31.77
C SER A 396 14.29 29.11 -30.25
N TRP A 397 14.28 28.02 -29.48
CA TRP A 397 14.40 28.04 -28.02
C TRP A 397 15.87 28.15 -27.61
N SER A 398 16.75 27.39 -28.28
CA SER A 398 18.20 27.47 -28.09
C SER A 398 18.73 28.87 -28.39
N ASP A 399 18.34 29.48 -29.52
CA ASP A 399 18.80 30.82 -29.89
C ASP A 399 18.30 31.89 -28.92
N ARG A 400 17.08 31.73 -28.39
CA ARG A 400 16.58 32.60 -27.33
C ARG A 400 17.38 32.44 -26.03
N LEU A 401 17.73 31.23 -25.62
CA LEU A 401 18.56 31.02 -24.42
C LEU A 401 19.96 31.63 -24.60
N ARG A 402 20.56 31.46 -25.78
CA ARG A 402 21.86 32.08 -26.12
C ARG A 402 21.81 33.60 -26.10
N ALA A 403 20.73 34.19 -26.62
CA ALA A 403 20.51 35.63 -26.55
C ALA A 403 20.40 36.14 -25.09
N HIS A 404 20.15 35.26 -24.12
CA HIS A 404 20.15 35.55 -22.68
C HIS A 404 21.43 35.10 -21.97
N GLY A 405 22.54 34.91 -22.70
CA GLY A 405 23.87 34.65 -22.14
C GLY A 405 24.21 33.17 -21.88
N TRP A 406 23.36 32.22 -22.31
CA TRP A 406 23.68 30.80 -22.17
C TRP A 406 24.73 30.36 -23.18
N TRP A 407 25.71 29.58 -22.72
CA TRP A 407 26.64 28.84 -23.58
C TRP A 407 25.92 27.83 -24.49
N ARG A 408 26.56 27.56 -25.64
CA ARG A 408 25.97 26.82 -26.76
C ARG A 408 25.37 25.47 -26.37
N LEU A 409 26.11 24.68 -25.58
CA LEU A 409 25.81 23.27 -25.33
C LEU A 409 24.57 23.09 -24.42
N PRO A 410 24.47 23.68 -23.21
CA PRO A 410 23.24 23.55 -22.42
C PRO A 410 22.03 24.28 -22.99
N ALA A 411 22.23 25.35 -23.76
CA ALA A 411 21.13 25.95 -24.50
C ALA A 411 20.51 24.94 -25.48
N GLU A 412 21.34 24.17 -26.21
CA GLU A 412 20.87 23.11 -27.10
C GLU A 412 20.24 21.94 -26.32
N LEU A 413 20.90 21.43 -25.27
CA LEU A 413 20.40 20.29 -24.49
C LEU A 413 19.04 20.60 -23.84
N VAL A 414 18.91 21.75 -23.17
CA VAL A 414 17.65 22.17 -22.55
C VAL A 414 16.56 22.35 -23.60
N ALA A 415 16.88 23.00 -24.72
CA ALA A 415 15.90 23.25 -25.77
C ALA A 415 15.40 21.95 -26.43
N VAL A 416 16.31 21.01 -26.72
CA VAL A 416 16.00 19.70 -27.31
C VAL A 416 15.13 18.88 -26.35
N SER A 417 15.55 18.71 -25.10
CA SER A 417 14.81 17.93 -24.09
C SER A 417 13.45 18.54 -23.78
N ALA A 418 13.36 19.86 -23.61
CA ALA A 418 12.09 20.54 -23.33
C ALA A 418 11.14 20.50 -24.54
N ALA A 419 11.65 20.70 -25.76
CA ALA A 419 10.83 20.64 -26.97
C ALA A 419 10.23 19.24 -27.16
N ALA A 420 11.05 18.19 -27.04
CA ALA A 420 10.59 16.80 -27.15
C ALA A 420 9.56 16.47 -26.06
N PHE A 421 9.81 16.88 -24.81
CA PHE A 421 8.89 16.67 -23.69
C PHE A 421 7.53 17.32 -23.96
N VAL A 422 7.50 18.63 -24.24
CA VAL A 422 6.24 19.39 -24.41
C VAL A 422 5.36 18.81 -25.52
N VAL A 423 5.94 18.37 -26.64
CA VAL A 423 5.16 17.83 -27.77
C VAL A 423 4.73 16.37 -27.58
N THR A 424 5.44 15.58 -26.75
CA THR A 424 5.13 14.16 -26.54
C THR A 424 4.24 13.91 -25.33
N THR A 425 4.27 14.78 -24.32
CA THR A 425 3.47 14.65 -23.08
C THR A 425 1.98 14.41 -23.34
N PRO A 426 1.27 15.09 -24.26
CA PRO A 426 -0.15 14.82 -24.49
C PRO A 426 -0.45 13.39 -24.93
N ILE A 427 0.41 12.82 -25.77
CA ILE A 427 0.29 11.44 -26.25
C ILE A 427 0.62 10.46 -25.12
N LEU A 428 1.68 10.73 -24.36
CA LEU A 428 2.06 9.91 -23.20
C LEU A 428 0.96 9.88 -22.14
N VAL A 429 0.34 11.04 -21.83
CA VAL A 429 -0.80 11.13 -20.91
C VAL A 429 -1.99 10.33 -21.42
N ALA A 430 -2.32 10.45 -22.71
CA ALA A 430 -3.43 9.71 -23.29
C ALA A 430 -3.24 8.19 -23.20
N LEU A 431 -2.01 7.71 -23.33
CA LEU A 431 -1.67 6.29 -23.33
C LEU A 431 -1.48 5.70 -21.94
N SER A 432 -0.77 6.42 -21.05
CA SER A 432 -0.28 5.89 -19.78
C SER A 432 -0.97 6.48 -18.55
N GLY A 433 -1.68 7.61 -18.69
CA GLY A 433 -2.21 8.34 -17.53
C GLY A 433 -1.12 8.84 -16.58
N ARG A 434 0.12 9.01 -17.06
CA ARG A 434 1.25 9.46 -16.25
C ARG A 434 1.97 10.63 -16.92
N VAL A 435 2.46 11.55 -16.10
CA VAL A 435 3.39 12.62 -16.49
C VAL A 435 4.63 12.46 -15.65
N ASN A 436 5.81 12.50 -16.27
CA ASN A 436 7.10 12.35 -15.59
C ASN A 436 7.87 13.69 -15.63
N PRO A 437 7.66 14.63 -14.70
CA PRO A 437 8.24 15.97 -14.78
C PRO A 437 9.76 15.98 -14.77
N VAL A 438 10.37 14.98 -14.11
CA VAL A 438 11.82 14.82 -14.00
C VAL A 438 12.46 14.43 -15.33
N ALA A 439 11.67 13.98 -16.31
CA ALA A 439 12.16 13.53 -17.61
C ALA A 439 13.02 14.57 -18.32
N VAL A 440 12.68 15.86 -18.25
CA VAL A 440 13.49 16.91 -18.91
C VAL A 440 14.91 16.94 -18.36
N LEU A 441 15.06 16.94 -17.02
CA LEU A 441 16.36 16.96 -16.37
C LEU A 441 17.13 15.65 -16.59
N ALA A 442 16.45 14.51 -16.44
CA ALA A 442 17.05 13.19 -16.66
C ALA A 442 17.62 13.06 -18.08
N ASN A 443 16.87 13.51 -19.10
CA ASN A 443 17.31 13.50 -20.49
C ASN A 443 18.54 14.40 -20.74
N ILE A 444 18.61 15.58 -20.11
CA ILE A 444 19.77 16.48 -20.22
C ILE A 444 21.03 15.80 -19.63
N LEU A 445 20.89 15.16 -18.46
CA LEU A 445 22.00 14.50 -17.77
C LEU A 445 22.48 13.24 -18.49
N VAL A 446 21.56 12.50 -19.13
CA VAL A 446 21.86 11.26 -19.85
C VAL A 446 22.44 11.51 -21.24
N ALA A 447 22.05 12.58 -21.92
CA ALA A 447 22.43 12.83 -23.32
C ALA A 447 23.92 12.66 -23.64
N PRO A 448 24.88 13.12 -22.81
CA PRO A 448 26.31 12.94 -23.07
C PRO A 448 26.78 11.47 -23.06
N ALA A 449 26.09 10.59 -22.34
CA ALA A 449 26.45 9.17 -22.22
C ALA A 449 25.90 8.30 -23.36
N VAL A 450 24.81 8.72 -24.03
CA VAL A 450 24.14 7.92 -25.07
C VAL A 450 25.06 7.65 -26.27
N ALA A 451 25.80 8.67 -26.74
CA ALA A 451 26.68 8.51 -27.89
C ALA A 451 27.87 7.56 -27.62
N PRO A 452 28.65 7.72 -26.53
CA PRO A 452 29.68 6.75 -26.14
C PRO A 452 29.14 5.32 -26.04
N VAL A 453 27.99 5.11 -25.36
CA VAL A 453 27.41 3.77 -25.21
C VAL A 453 27.01 3.17 -26.55
N THR A 454 26.40 3.96 -27.44
CA THR A 454 26.00 3.50 -28.78
C THR A 454 27.22 3.10 -29.62
N VAL A 455 28.28 3.91 -29.60
CA VAL A 455 29.49 3.65 -30.41
C VAL A 455 30.27 2.45 -29.87
N ILE A 456 30.51 2.40 -28.55
CA ILE A 456 31.22 1.28 -27.91
C ILE A 456 30.42 0.00 -28.05
N GLY A 457 29.10 0.06 -27.86
CA GLY A 457 28.22 -1.08 -28.04
C GLY A 457 28.15 -1.59 -29.48
N ALA A 458 28.10 -0.70 -30.47
CA ALA A 458 28.15 -1.08 -31.88
C ALA A 458 29.51 -1.69 -32.26
N ALA A 459 30.61 -1.13 -31.75
CA ALA A 459 31.94 -1.72 -31.90
C ALA A 459 32.01 -3.10 -31.24
N GLY A 460 31.48 -3.22 -30.02
CA GLY A 460 31.34 -4.47 -29.28
C GLY A 460 30.58 -5.53 -30.06
N ALA A 461 29.45 -5.17 -30.68
CA ALA A 461 28.66 -6.07 -31.52
C ALA A 461 29.44 -6.55 -32.76
N ALA A 462 30.20 -5.66 -33.40
CA ALA A 462 31.04 -6.01 -34.54
C ALA A 462 32.21 -6.92 -34.13
N THR A 463 32.85 -6.65 -32.99
CA THR A 463 33.97 -7.45 -32.48
C THR A 463 33.52 -8.78 -31.87
N ALA A 464 32.31 -8.84 -31.28
CA ALA A 464 31.79 -10.06 -30.65
C ALA A 464 31.56 -11.17 -31.68
N TRP A 465 31.32 -10.80 -32.93
CA TRP A 465 31.22 -11.75 -34.03
C TRP A 465 32.59 -12.28 -34.49
N LEU A 466 33.67 -11.54 -34.25
CA LEU A 466 35.04 -11.90 -34.64
C LEU A 466 35.82 -12.62 -33.53
N SER A 467 35.73 -12.11 -32.29
CA SER A 467 36.41 -12.64 -31.11
C SER A 467 35.71 -12.22 -29.82
N PRO A 468 35.31 -13.16 -28.95
CA PRO A 468 34.65 -12.85 -27.68
C PRO A 468 35.57 -12.07 -26.74
N VAL A 469 36.87 -12.35 -26.73
CA VAL A 469 37.87 -11.68 -25.86
C VAL A 469 38.03 -10.21 -26.24
N VAL A 470 38.13 -9.90 -27.53
CA VAL A 470 38.24 -8.51 -28.00
C VAL A 470 36.97 -7.74 -27.67
N ALA A 471 35.80 -8.37 -27.84
CA ALA A 471 34.52 -7.77 -27.50
C ALA A 471 34.41 -7.46 -26.02
N GLU A 472 34.83 -8.37 -25.14
CA GLU A 472 34.83 -8.15 -23.71
C GLU A 472 35.67 -6.90 -23.33
N ILE A 473 36.88 -6.78 -23.88
CA ILE A 473 37.77 -5.62 -23.66
C ILE A 473 37.09 -4.32 -24.11
N VAL A 474 36.48 -4.33 -25.31
CA VAL A 474 35.76 -3.16 -25.84
C VAL A 474 34.56 -2.82 -24.95
N LEU A 475 33.80 -3.81 -24.49
CA LEU A 475 32.58 -3.60 -23.71
C LEU A 475 32.86 -3.15 -22.27
N ARG A 476 34.00 -3.51 -21.67
CA ARG A 476 34.43 -2.95 -20.38
C ARG A 476 34.54 -1.41 -20.43
N ALA A 477 34.89 -0.84 -21.59
CA ALA A 477 34.90 0.62 -21.76
C ALA A 477 33.50 1.27 -21.72
N ALA A 478 32.43 0.49 -21.90
CA ALA A 478 31.05 0.97 -21.75
C ALA A 478 30.60 1.05 -20.28
N ALA A 479 31.36 0.50 -19.33
CA ALA A 479 30.95 0.46 -17.92
C ALA A 479 30.76 1.86 -17.30
N PRO A 480 31.68 2.85 -17.46
CA PRO A 480 31.48 4.18 -16.88
C PRO A 480 30.24 4.93 -17.42
N PRO A 481 29.98 5.02 -18.74
CA PRO A 481 28.78 5.71 -19.20
C PRO A 481 27.50 4.94 -18.88
N LEU A 482 27.51 3.60 -18.86
CA LEU A 482 26.34 2.80 -18.41
C LEU A 482 26.05 3.00 -16.91
N TRP A 483 27.09 3.05 -16.07
CA TRP A 483 26.96 3.39 -14.65
C TRP A 483 26.29 4.75 -14.47
N TRP A 484 26.69 5.76 -15.25
CA TRP A 484 26.08 7.08 -15.21
C TRP A 484 24.59 7.04 -15.61
N LEU A 485 24.24 6.33 -16.70
CA LEU A 485 22.85 6.16 -17.13
C LEU A 485 21.98 5.54 -16.04
N LEU A 486 22.43 4.45 -15.45
CA LEU A 486 21.74 3.74 -14.37
C LEU A 486 21.59 4.63 -13.14
N THR A 487 22.66 5.35 -12.77
CA THR A 487 22.66 6.26 -11.61
C THR A 487 21.66 7.39 -11.80
N VAL A 488 21.63 8.03 -12.98
CA VAL A 488 20.65 9.10 -13.26
C VAL A 488 19.22 8.57 -13.25
N ALA A 489 18.97 7.39 -13.82
CA ALA A 489 17.65 6.77 -13.82
C ALA A 489 17.16 6.47 -12.39
N GLU A 490 17.99 5.81 -11.57
CA GLU A 490 17.67 5.45 -10.19
C GLU A 490 17.39 6.70 -9.33
N HIS A 491 18.26 7.72 -9.41
CA HIS A 491 18.06 8.94 -8.63
C HIS A 491 16.82 9.70 -9.08
N SER A 492 16.59 9.82 -10.39
CA SER A 492 15.41 10.47 -10.95
C SER A 492 14.11 9.78 -10.53
N ALA A 493 14.11 8.44 -10.49
CA ALA A 493 12.94 7.65 -10.10
C ALA A 493 12.54 7.85 -8.62
N THR A 494 13.48 8.27 -7.77
CA THR A 494 13.22 8.43 -6.33
C THR A 494 12.75 9.80 -5.88
N VAL A 495 12.78 10.79 -6.78
CA VAL A 495 12.23 12.12 -6.51
C VAL A 495 10.71 11.99 -6.30
N PRO A 496 10.12 12.48 -5.19
CA PRO A 496 8.68 12.49 -5.03
C PRO A 496 8.02 13.30 -6.12
N GLY A 497 6.97 12.72 -6.70
CA GLY A 497 6.36 13.29 -7.90
C GLY A 497 7.21 13.10 -9.17
N ALA A 498 8.20 12.20 -9.18
CA ALA A 498 8.93 11.84 -10.40
C ALA A 498 8.00 11.34 -11.50
N SER A 499 6.97 10.58 -11.12
CA SER A 499 5.81 10.23 -11.92
C SER A 499 4.54 10.68 -11.20
N VAL A 500 3.72 11.47 -11.87
CA VAL A 500 2.42 11.94 -11.38
C VAL A 500 1.34 11.27 -12.21
N THR A 501 0.42 10.57 -11.54
CA THR A 501 -0.76 9.98 -12.17
C THR A 501 -1.78 11.08 -12.47
N VAL A 502 -2.22 11.14 -13.71
CA VAL A 502 -3.25 12.05 -14.22
C VAL A 502 -4.35 11.25 -14.91
N PRO A 503 -5.58 11.76 -15.04
CA PRO A 503 -6.61 11.08 -15.81
C PRO A 503 -6.10 10.75 -17.22
N GLY A 504 -6.06 9.47 -17.56
CA GLY A 504 -5.61 8.99 -18.86
C GLY A 504 -6.67 9.10 -19.95
N GLY A 505 -6.41 8.47 -21.09
CA GLY A 505 -7.33 8.45 -22.23
C GLY A 505 -7.32 9.74 -23.05
N THR A 506 -8.18 9.79 -24.06
CA THR A 506 -8.22 10.88 -25.04
C THR A 506 -8.49 12.25 -24.41
N LEU A 507 -9.40 12.31 -23.44
CA LEU A 507 -9.73 13.55 -22.72
C LEU A 507 -8.54 14.06 -21.89
N GLY A 508 -7.85 13.16 -21.18
CA GLY A 508 -6.62 13.48 -20.45
C GLY A 508 -5.54 14.05 -21.38
N GLY A 509 -5.34 13.43 -22.54
CA GLY A 509 -4.41 13.91 -23.57
C GLY A 509 -4.78 15.29 -24.12
N ILE A 510 -6.06 15.57 -24.39
CA ILE A 510 -6.52 16.88 -24.86
C ILE A 510 -6.26 17.96 -23.80
N VAL A 511 -6.61 17.68 -22.53
CA VAL A 511 -6.33 18.60 -21.42
C VAL A 511 -4.83 18.87 -21.33
N ALA A 512 -3.99 17.84 -21.38
CA ALA A 512 -2.54 17.99 -21.36
C ALA A 512 -2.01 18.82 -22.55
N ALA A 513 -2.57 18.64 -23.76
CA ALA A 513 -2.22 19.46 -24.93
C ALA A 513 -2.58 20.93 -24.74
N VAL A 514 -3.80 21.21 -24.26
CA VAL A 514 -4.27 22.58 -23.99
C VAL A 514 -3.40 23.22 -22.89
N SER A 515 -3.12 22.51 -21.80
CA SER A 515 -2.25 22.96 -20.73
C SER A 515 -0.83 23.23 -21.20
N ALA A 516 -0.27 22.38 -22.06
CA ALA A 516 1.06 22.58 -22.64
C ALA A 516 1.12 23.83 -23.54
N ILE A 517 0.11 24.03 -24.39
CA ILE A 517 -0.01 25.23 -25.24
C ILE A 517 -0.18 26.48 -24.37
N ALA A 518 -1.07 26.44 -23.38
CA ALA A 518 -1.30 27.54 -22.45
C ALA A 518 -0.04 27.88 -21.65
N LEU A 519 0.73 26.87 -21.22
CA LEU A 519 2.01 27.07 -20.55
C LEU A 519 3.03 27.74 -21.48
N VAL A 520 3.20 27.25 -22.70
CA VAL A 520 4.14 27.84 -23.68
C VAL A 520 3.76 29.29 -24.03
N LEU A 521 2.47 29.58 -24.19
CA LEU A 521 1.98 30.94 -24.46
C LEU A 521 2.11 31.84 -23.21
N GLY A 522 1.75 31.32 -22.04
CA GLY A 522 1.83 32.02 -20.76
C GLY A 522 3.28 32.36 -20.37
N LEU A 523 4.24 31.48 -20.63
CA LEU A 523 5.67 31.73 -20.42
C LEU A 523 6.24 32.85 -21.32
N ARG A 524 5.51 33.31 -22.35
CA ARG A 524 5.86 34.53 -23.09
C ARG A 524 5.58 35.80 -22.28
N VAL A 525 4.67 35.74 -21.32
CA VAL A 525 4.31 36.88 -20.44
C VAL A 525 5.33 36.98 -19.31
N ARG A 526 6.00 38.14 -19.18
CA ARG A 526 7.07 38.37 -18.19
C ARG A 526 6.64 38.12 -16.74
N ALA A 527 5.40 38.48 -16.38
CA ALA A 527 4.86 38.28 -15.03
C ALA A 527 4.69 36.79 -14.69
N ILE A 528 4.05 36.02 -15.58
CA ILE A 528 3.84 34.57 -15.41
C ILE A 528 5.18 33.84 -15.36
N ARG A 529 6.13 34.21 -16.23
CA ARG A 529 7.48 33.64 -16.21
C ARG A 529 8.20 33.89 -14.89
N ARG A 530 8.10 35.10 -14.32
CA ARG A 530 8.67 35.40 -13.00
C ARG A 530 8.00 34.56 -11.92
N LEU A 531 6.67 34.53 -11.89
CA LEU A 531 5.91 33.73 -10.92
C LEU A 531 6.29 32.24 -11.00
N ALA A 532 6.38 31.67 -12.20
CA ALA A 532 6.75 30.29 -12.43
C ALA A 532 8.18 29.99 -11.97
N VAL A 533 9.14 30.88 -12.25
CA VAL A 533 10.53 30.73 -11.77
C VAL A 533 10.59 30.85 -10.25
N THR A 534 9.88 31.80 -9.64
CA THR A 534 9.84 31.95 -8.18
C THR A 534 9.19 30.75 -7.50
N ALA A 535 8.10 30.21 -8.07
CA ALA A 535 7.47 28.99 -7.58
C ALA A 535 8.38 27.78 -7.73
N LEU A 536 9.07 27.63 -8.87
CA LEU A 536 10.04 26.55 -9.10
C LEU A 536 11.21 26.63 -8.12
N LEU A 537 11.79 27.82 -7.92
CA LEU A 537 12.88 28.05 -6.96
C LEU A 537 12.41 27.85 -5.52
N GLY A 538 11.19 28.28 -5.17
CA GLY A 538 10.59 28.07 -3.86
C GLY A 538 10.36 26.59 -3.57
N CYS A 539 9.79 25.85 -4.52
CA CYS A 539 9.64 24.39 -4.43
C CYS A 539 11.00 23.70 -4.33
N ALA A 540 12.00 24.09 -5.12
CA ALA A 540 13.34 23.51 -5.05
C ALA A 540 14.02 23.81 -3.70
N ALA A 541 13.88 25.03 -3.18
CA ALA A 541 14.43 25.44 -1.89
C ALA A 541 13.78 24.72 -0.70
N ILE A 542 12.56 24.20 -0.86
CA ILE A 542 11.87 23.39 0.15
C ILE A 542 12.17 21.90 -0.03
N LEU A 543 11.98 21.37 -1.24
CA LEU A 543 12.06 19.94 -1.52
C LEU A 543 13.50 19.40 -1.48
N VAL A 544 14.49 20.16 -1.96
CA VAL A 544 15.89 19.69 -2.01
C VAL A 544 16.48 19.52 -0.60
N PRO A 545 16.37 20.49 0.32
CA PRO A 545 16.85 20.30 1.69
C PRO A 545 16.07 19.23 2.45
N VAL A 546 14.74 19.14 2.24
CA VAL A 546 13.92 18.07 2.83
C VAL A 546 14.40 16.70 2.37
N HIS A 547 14.76 16.52 1.10
CA HIS A 547 15.31 15.26 0.60
C HIS A 547 16.71 14.94 1.08
N LEU A 548 17.58 15.94 1.17
CA LEU A 548 18.94 15.76 1.66
C LEU A 548 18.98 15.47 3.17
N TRP A 549 18.03 16.00 3.95
CA TRP A 549 17.99 15.84 5.40
C TRP A 549 17.06 14.72 5.88
N HIS A 550 16.10 14.31 5.04
CA HIS A 550 15.22 13.17 5.28
C HIS A 550 15.24 12.23 4.06
N PRO A 551 16.25 11.35 3.95
CA PRO A 551 16.21 10.27 2.97
C PRO A 551 14.94 9.46 3.27
N GLY A 552 14.01 9.44 2.33
CA GLY A 552 12.63 9.00 2.55
C GLY A 552 12.51 7.58 3.13
N TRP A 553 11.37 7.31 3.75
CA TRP A 553 10.94 5.97 4.15
C TRP A 553 10.12 5.31 3.01
N PRO A 554 10.30 4.01 2.73
CA PRO A 554 11.28 3.11 3.32
C PRO A 554 12.67 3.31 2.68
N PRO A 555 13.76 2.89 3.34
CA PRO A 555 15.09 2.93 2.73
C PRO A 555 15.13 2.05 1.47
N ARG A 556 15.95 2.43 0.48
CA ARG A 556 16.14 1.64 -0.74
C ARG A 556 16.72 0.26 -0.40
N GLY A 557 16.31 -0.76 -1.14
CA GLY A 557 16.83 -2.12 -0.98
C GLY A 557 16.42 -2.78 0.34
N TRP A 558 15.27 -2.39 0.89
CA TRP A 558 14.68 -3.12 2.01
C TRP A 558 14.26 -4.52 1.57
N ALA A 559 14.54 -5.50 2.41
CA ALA A 559 14.27 -6.91 2.15
C ALA A 559 13.06 -7.40 2.95
N PHE A 560 12.91 -6.90 4.18
CA PHE A 560 11.87 -7.30 5.11
C PHE A 560 11.38 -6.10 5.91
N ALA A 561 10.09 -6.09 6.24
CA ALA A 561 9.48 -5.11 7.13
C ALA A 561 8.46 -5.77 8.06
N ALA A 562 8.47 -5.40 9.33
CA ALA A 562 7.40 -5.66 10.29
C ALA A 562 6.64 -4.36 10.54
N CYS A 563 5.33 -4.37 10.26
CA CYS A 563 4.46 -3.20 10.39
C CYS A 563 3.95 -3.01 11.82
N ASP A 564 3.85 -1.76 12.27
CA ASP A 564 3.17 -1.42 13.53
C ASP A 564 1.65 -1.40 13.30
N VAL A 565 1.01 -2.57 13.46
CA VAL A 565 -0.44 -2.79 13.29
C VAL A 565 -1.18 -2.97 14.62
N GLY A 566 -0.55 -2.59 15.74
CA GLY A 566 -1.08 -2.83 17.08
C GLY A 566 -0.76 -4.25 17.58
N GLN A 567 -1.70 -4.86 18.31
CA GLN A 567 -1.55 -6.22 18.80
C GLN A 567 -1.90 -7.22 17.70
N GLY A 568 -0.90 -7.60 16.91
CA GLY A 568 -1.05 -8.57 15.83
C GLY A 568 0.15 -8.56 14.89
N ASP A 569 0.12 -9.44 13.89
CA ASP A 569 1.19 -9.57 12.91
C ASP A 569 0.81 -8.98 11.57
N ALA A 570 1.75 -8.22 11.01
CA ALA A 570 1.73 -7.87 9.61
C ALA A 570 3.15 -7.64 9.12
N LEU A 571 3.58 -8.49 8.19
CA LEU A 571 4.95 -8.55 7.71
C LEU A 571 4.96 -8.37 6.19
N ALA A 572 6.00 -7.73 5.66
CA ALA A 572 6.19 -7.59 4.23
C ALA A 572 7.61 -8.04 3.85
N LEU A 573 7.71 -8.87 2.82
CA LEU A 573 8.96 -9.34 2.20
C LEU A 573 9.06 -8.74 0.81
N SER A 574 10.05 -7.90 0.56
CA SER A 574 10.23 -7.27 -0.74
C SER A 574 10.54 -8.32 -1.82
N THR A 575 9.82 -8.23 -2.94
CA THR A 575 10.07 -9.05 -4.14
C THR A 575 10.69 -8.22 -5.26
N ASP A 576 10.31 -6.94 -5.36
CA ASP A 576 10.78 -5.96 -6.33
C ASP A 576 10.43 -4.53 -5.84
N THR A 577 10.75 -3.51 -6.64
CA THR A 577 10.31 -2.13 -6.41
C THR A 577 8.78 -2.05 -6.33
N ASN A 578 8.26 -1.52 -5.22
CA ASN A 578 6.83 -1.40 -4.93
C ASN A 578 6.04 -2.73 -4.86
N SER A 579 6.71 -3.87 -4.69
CA SER A 579 6.04 -5.17 -4.62
C SER A 579 6.56 -6.05 -3.49
N ALA A 580 5.66 -6.62 -2.69
CA ALA A 580 6.02 -7.42 -1.53
C ALA A 580 5.05 -8.58 -1.29
N VAL A 581 5.58 -9.74 -0.89
CA VAL A 581 4.78 -10.77 -0.24
C VAL A 581 4.39 -10.25 1.13
N VAL A 582 3.11 -10.25 1.44
CA VAL A 582 2.60 -9.82 2.75
C VAL A 582 2.23 -11.08 3.52
N VAL A 583 2.65 -11.17 4.78
CA VAL A 583 2.32 -12.26 5.70
C VAL A 583 1.57 -11.64 6.87
N ASP A 584 0.31 -12.02 7.01
CA ASP A 584 -0.68 -11.46 7.92
C ASP A 584 -0.93 -9.95 7.71
N THR A 585 -2.01 -9.46 8.32
CA THR A 585 -2.57 -8.13 8.07
C THR A 585 -2.92 -7.36 9.34
N GLY A 586 -2.72 -7.95 10.51
CA GLY A 586 -3.05 -7.33 11.79
C GLY A 586 -4.55 -7.20 12.05
N PRO A 587 -4.91 -6.61 13.19
CA PRO A 587 -6.31 -6.38 13.58
C PRO A 587 -6.96 -5.15 12.91
N ASP A 588 -6.18 -4.13 12.52
CA ASP A 588 -6.71 -2.84 12.02
C ASP A 588 -6.41 -2.62 10.52
N PRO A 589 -7.45 -2.58 9.65
CA PRO A 589 -7.31 -2.27 8.22
C PRO A 589 -6.59 -0.95 7.92
N ARG A 590 -6.73 0.07 8.76
CA ARG A 590 -6.10 1.38 8.51
C ARG A 590 -4.60 1.35 8.78
N LEU A 591 -4.16 0.60 9.78
CA LEU A 591 -2.75 0.52 10.14
C LEU A 591 -1.95 -0.25 9.10
N ILE A 592 -2.49 -1.37 8.61
CA ILE A 592 -1.85 -2.13 7.53
C ILE A 592 -1.86 -1.35 6.20
N ASP A 593 -2.96 -0.69 5.86
CA ASP A 593 -3.05 0.20 4.68
C ASP A 593 -1.98 1.30 4.75
N ALA A 594 -1.87 1.97 5.90
CA ALA A 594 -0.89 3.02 6.11
C ALA A 594 0.55 2.49 6.11
N CYS A 595 0.81 1.30 6.64
CA CYS A 595 2.14 0.70 6.61
C CYS A 595 2.56 0.34 5.18
N LEU A 596 1.70 -0.36 4.43
CA LEU A 596 1.99 -0.74 3.05
C LEU A 596 2.14 0.48 2.13
N ASP A 597 1.39 1.56 2.38
CA ASP A 597 1.55 2.85 1.69
C ASP A 597 2.91 3.48 2.00
N ARG A 598 3.30 3.47 3.28
CA ARG A 598 4.63 3.92 3.70
C ARG A 598 5.74 3.09 3.10
N LEU A 599 5.55 1.78 2.91
CA LEU A 599 6.48 0.88 2.24
C LEU A 599 6.42 0.99 0.70
N ARG A 600 5.48 1.76 0.16
CA ARG A 600 5.18 1.92 -1.27
C ARG A 600 4.81 0.61 -1.96
N VAL A 601 4.12 -0.29 -1.27
CA VAL A 601 3.67 -1.56 -1.85
C VAL A 601 2.38 -1.34 -2.61
N ASP A 602 2.45 -1.38 -3.95
CA ASP A 602 1.29 -1.26 -4.85
C ASP A 602 0.77 -2.64 -5.31
N ARG A 603 1.65 -3.65 -5.23
CA ARG A 603 1.39 -5.01 -5.71
C ARG A 603 1.80 -6.05 -4.67
N ILE A 604 0.83 -6.86 -4.27
CA ILE A 604 1.01 -8.01 -3.39
C ILE A 604 0.91 -9.26 -4.27
N PRO A 605 2.04 -9.85 -4.73
CA PRO A 605 2.00 -11.11 -5.46
C PRO A 605 1.31 -12.17 -4.62
N LEU A 606 1.73 -12.36 -3.37
CA LEU A 606 1.14 -13.33 -2.46
C LEU A 606 0.80 -12.66 -1.13
N LEU A 607 -0.43 -12.83 -0.67
CA LEU A 607 -0.83 -12.52 0.69
C LEU A 607 -0.99 -13.83 1.47
N VAL A 608 -0.06 -14.14 2.37
CA VAL A 608 -0.13 -15.34 3.22
C VAL A 608 -0.87 -14.97 4.50
N LEU A 609 -1.94 -15.67 4.82
CA LEU A 609 -2.62 -15.59 6.11
C LEU A 609 -2.27 -16.85 6.89
N THR A 610 -1.57 -16.70 8.01
CA THR A 610 -0.98 -17.83 8.72
C THR A 610 -2.02 -18.71 9.39
N HIS A 611 -3.03 -18.11 10.02
CA HIS A 611 -4.19 -18.76 10.64
C HIS A 611 -5.33 -17.73 10.85
N PRO A 612 -6.59 -18.16 11.08
CA PRO A 612 -7.77 -17.31 10.98
C PRO A 612 -8.14 -16.56 12.28
N HIS A 613 -7.15 -15.99 12.99
CA HIS A 613 -7.40 -15.14 14.16
C HIS A 613 -7.42 -13.65 13.78
N ALA A 614 -8.21 -12.86 14.51
CA ALA A 614 -8.49 -11.46 14.19
C ALA A 614 -7.22 -10.59 14.11
N ASP A 615 -6.23 -10.86 14.95
CA ASP A 615 -4.92 -10.22 15.00
C ASP A 615 -3.99 -10.59 13.81
N HIS A 616 -4.42 -11.50 12.93
CA HIS A 616 -3.74 -11.84 11.68
C HIS A 616 -4.55 -11.45 10.44
N ILE A 617 -5.88 -11.57 10.46
CA ILE A 617 -6.69 -11.46 9.22
C ILE A 617 -7.64 -10.25 9.17
N ALA A 618 -7.96 -9.61 10.31
CA ALA A 618 -9.04 -8.61 10.31
C ALA A 618 -8.68 -7.36 9.46
N GLY A 619 -7.38 -7.06 9.34
CA GLY A 619 -6.82 -6.01 8.49
C GLY A 619 -6.87 -6.27 6.98
N LEU A 620 -7.34 -7.45 6.53
CA LEU A 620 -7.33 -7.89 5.13
C LEU A 620 -7.88 -6.85 4.14
N THR A 621 -9.00 -6.20 4.49
CA THR A 621 -9.62 -5.17 3.63
C THR A 621 -8.72 -3.95 3.42
N GLY A 622 -7.88 -3.60 4.40
CA GLY A 622 -6.89 -2.55 4.32
C GLY A 622 -5.71 -2.92 3.42
N ALA A 623 -5.22 -4.17 3.54
CA ALA A 623 -4.16 -4.69 2.69
C ALA A 623 -4.54 -4.70 1.20
N LEU A 624 -5.83 -4.92 0.88
CA LEU A 624 -6.37 -4.92 -0.48
C LEU A 624 -6.60 -3.52 -1.06
N ARG A 625 -6.69 -2.50 -0.21
CA ARG A 625 -7.12 -1.16 -0.62
C ARG A 625 -6.10 -0.55 -1.58
N ASN A 626 -6.56 -0.10 -2.75
CA ASN A 626 -5.74 0.50 -3.81
C ASN A 626 -4.55 -0.35 -4.29
N ARG A 627 -4.54 -1.65 -3.98
CA ARG A 627 -3.43 -2.55 -4.30
C ARG A 627 -3.88 -3.70 -5.17
N THR A 628 -2.96 -4.20 -6.00
CA THR A 628 -3.19 -5.39 -6.80
C THR A 628 -2.71 -6.63 -6.05
N VAL A 629 -3.65 -7.45 -5.60
CA VAL A 629 -3.35 -8.71 -4.90
C VAL A 629 -3.58 -9.87 -5.85
N ALA A 630 -2.56 -10.68 -6.09
CA ALA A 630 -2.63 -11.71 -7.12
C ALA A 630 -3.17 -13.06 -6.58
N ALA A 631 -2.84 -13.44 -5.35
CA ALA A 631 -3.48 -14.55 -4.63
C ALA A 631 -3.43 -14.36 -3.11
N ILE A 632 -4.35 -15.04 -2.44
CA ILE A 632 -4.35 -15.25 -0.99
C ILE A 632 -3.93 -16.70 -0.73
N ALA A 633 -2.98 -16.90 0.17
CA ALA A 633 -2.50 -18.19 0.60
C ALA A 633 -2.90 -18.45 2.06
N VAL A 634 -3.36 -19.66 2.34
CA VAL A 634 -3.79 -20.13 3.67
C VAL A 634 -3.20 -21.51 3.94
N ALA A 635 -3.23 -21.98 5.19
CA ALA A 635 -2.95 -23.38 5.50
C ALA A 635 -3.98 -24.33 4.81
N PRO A 636 -3.63 -25.61 4.56
CA PRO A 636 -4.56 -26.56 3.96
C PRO A 636 -5.76 -26.78 4.87
N HIS A 637 -6.96 -26.84 4.31
CA HIS A 637 -8.21 -27.02 5.07
C HIS A 637 -8.53 -25.91 6.08
N GLU A 638 -7.73 -24.83 6.13
CA GLU A 638 -7.90 -23.75 7.12
C GLU A 638 -9.20 -22.96 6.89
N LEU A 639 -9.66 -22.93 5.65
CA LEU A 639 -10.94 -22.37 5.31
C LEU A 639 -12.06 -23.40 5.44
N ASP A 640 -11.82 -24.71 5.54
CA ASP A 640 -12.92 -25.69 5.58
C ASP A 640 -13.69 -25.71 6.92
N ILE A 641 -13.29 -24.87 7.88
CA ILE A 641 -13.93 -24.70 9.18
C ILE A 641 -15.35 -24.16 9.00
N THR A 642 -16.35 -24.99 9.30
CA THR A 642 -17.77 -24.60 9.35
C THR A 642 -18.20 -24.35 10.80
N PRO A 643 -19.12 -23.38 11.06
CA PRO A 643 -19.81 -23.32 12.34
C PRO A 643 -20.51 -24.65 12.56
N ASP A 644 -20.23 -25.32 13.67
CA ASP A 644 -20.77 -26.65 13.93
C ASP A 644 -22.30 -26.59 14.05
N HIS A 645 -22.99 -27.12 13.04
CA HIS A 645 -24.42 -27.41 13.07
C HIS A 645 -24.58 -28.92 13.12
N THR A 646 -24.25 -29.61 14.21
CA THR A 646 -24.86 -30.91 14.58
C THR A 646 -24.42 -31.45 15.94
N SER A 647 -25.30 -31.34 16.92
CA SER A 647 -25.43 -32.32 18.02
C SER A 647 -26.90 -32.75 18.19
N THR A 648 -27.68 -32.74 17.11
CA THR A 648 -29.06 -33.23 17.10
C THR A 648 -29.40 -33.87 15.76
N ALA A 649 -28.83 -35.04 15.46
CA ALA A 649 -29.42 -36.04 14.55
C ALA A 649 -28.40 -37.17 14.27
N ASP A 650 -28.33 -38.16 15.16
CA ASP A 650 -28.38 -39.58 14.78
C ASP A 650 -28.19 -40.45 16.02
N ARG A 651 -29.30 -40.83 16.65
CA ARG A 651 -29.40 -42.10 17.37
C ARG A 651 -30.83 -42.63 17.22
N PRO A 652 -31.04 -43.78 16.55
CA PRO A 652 -32.31 -44.47 16.57
C PRO A 652 -32.60 -44.96 17.99
N ALA A 653 -33.88 -44.95 18.33
CA ALA A 653 -34.42 -45.49 19.56
C ALA A 653 -34.03 -46.97 19.76
N ASP A 654 -33.47 -47.29 20.93
CA ASP A 654 -33.94 -48.43 21.74
C ASP A 654 -33.22 -48.53 23.11
N TYR A 655 -33.93 -49.18 24.04
CA TYR A 655 -33.57 -49.62 25.39
C TYR A 655 -33.85 -48.71 26.61
N ASN A 656 -35.12 -48.81 27.06
CA ASN A 656 -35.58 -49.21 28.40
C ASN A 656 -34.76 -48.87 29.67
N ALA A 657 -35.44 -48.14 30.56
CA ALA A 657 -35.74 -48.47 31.97
C ALA A 657 -34.72 -49.27 32.81
N GLN A 658 -34.22 -48.66 33.90
CA GLN A 658 -34.54 -49.08 35.28
C GLN A 658 -33.77 -48.25 36.33
N ALA A 659 -34.43 -48.12 37.48
CA ALA A 659 -34.00 -47.44 38.70
C ALA A 659 -32.74 -48.03 39.33
N GLY A 660 -32.07 -47.26 40.18
CA GLY A 660 -31.05 -47.78 41.09
C GLY A 660 -30.34 -46.73 41.94
N SER A 661 -30.80 -46.59 43.18
CA SER A 661 -30.17 -45.96 44.34
C SER A 661 -28.70 -46.33 44.56
N GLY A 662 -27.89 -45.42 45.12
CA GLY A 662 -26.57 -45.77 45.67
C GLY A 662 -25.82 -44.59 46.28
N ASP A 663 -25.57 -44.69 47.57
CA ASP A 663 -24.87 -43.79 48.49
C ASP A 663 -23.33 -43.84 48.35
N GLY A 664 -22.65 -42.75 48.74
CA GLY A 664 -21.34 -42.73 49.40
C GLY A 664 -20.05 -43.02 48.62
N GLY A 665 -19.10 -42.07 48.67
CA GLY A 665 -17.66 -42.34 48.51
C GLY A 665 -16.97 -41.48 47.45
N GLY A 666 -16.02 -40.64 47.88
CA GLY A 666 -15.48 -39.55 47.08
C GLY A 666 -14.35 -39.91 46.11
N GLU A 667 -14.17 -39.03 45.12
CA GLU A 667 -12.89 -38.83 44.43
C GLU A 667 -12.88 -37.42 43.83
N ARG A 668 -11.86 -36.63 44.18
CA ARG A 668 -11.56 -35.35 43.53
C ARG A 668 -11.23 -35.63 42.06
N ARG A 669 -12.12 -35.30 41.13
CA ARG A 669 -11.80 -35.21 39.71
C ARG A 669 -11.74 -33.76 39.27
N GLY A 670 -10.60 -33.39 38.69
CA GLY A 670 -10.29 -32.07 38.20
C GLY A 670 -11.29 -31.58 37.16
N ARG A 671 -11.47 -30.26 37.14
CA ARG A 671 -12.20 -29.52 36.11
C ARG A 671 -11.63 -29.88 34.74
N ALA A 672 -12.47 -30.41 33.85
CA ALA A 672 -12.06 -30.81 32.50
C ALA A 672 -11.78 -29.57 31.62
N PRO A 673 -10.78 -29.63 30.72
CA PRO A 673 -10.34 -28.51 29.86
C PRO A 673 -11.24 -28.28 28.62
N GLY A 674 -12.56 -28.31 28.79
CA GLY A 674 -13.52 -28.30 27.67
C GLY A 674 -14.10 -26.92 27.30
N ASP A 675 -14.12 -25.96 28.23
CA ASP A 675 -14.98 -24.77 28.13
C ASP A 675 -14.36 -23.60 27.33
N GLU A 676 -13.02 -23.50 27.27
CA GLU A 676 -12.32 -22.46 26.50
C GLU A 676 -12.25 -22.75 24.98
N ARG A 677 -12.41 -24.02 24.57
CA ARG A 677 -12.31 -24.44 23.15
C ARG A 677 -13.51 -24.04 22.30
N GLY A 678 -14.63 -23.66 22.91
CA GLY A 678 -15.84 -23.26 22.17
C GLY A 678 -15.78 -21.85 21.60
N GLY A 679 -15.12 -20.91 22.31
CA GLY A 679 -14.96 -19.52 21.88
C GLY A 679 -13.95 -19.35 20.75
N ASP A 680 -12.82 -20.04 20.85
CA ASP A 680 -11.72 -20.01 19.87
C ASP A 680 -12.19 -20.49 18.47
N ARG A 681 -12.90 -21.63 18.44
CA ARG A 681 -13.44 -22.21 17.20
C ARG A 681 -14.46 -21.33 16.49
N ARG A 682 -15.25 -20.55 17.24
CA ARG A 682 -16.23 -19.63 16.65
C ARG A 682 -15.51 -18.45 15.98
N GLY A 683 -14.49 -17.91 16.64
CA GLY A 683 -13.61 -16.87 16.07
C GLY A 683 -12.89 -17.34 14.80
N GLU A 684 -12.36 -18.56 14.81
CA GLU A 684 -11.73 -19.17 13.62
C GLU A 684 -12.71 -19.31 12.44
N ALA A 685 -13.93 -19.78 12.69
CA ALA A 685 -14.95 -19.95 11.65
C ALA A 685 -15.39 -18.60 11.05
N GLU A 686 -15.56 -17.58 11.89
CA GLU A 686 -15.86 -16.20 11.46
C GLU A 686 -14.71 -15.62 10.63
N GLY A 687 -13.47 -15.87 11.05
CA GLY A 687 -12.28 -15.49 10.32
C GLY A 687 -12.15 -16.14 8.94
N ALA A 688 -12.32 -17.46 8.86
CA ALA A 688 -12.33 -18.20 7.60
C ALA A 688 -13.44 -17.70 6.65
N ALA A 689 -14.63 -17.39 7.18
CA ALA A 689 -15.73 -16.81 6.41
C ALA A 689 -15.38 -15.41 5.88
N GLN A 690 -14.73 -14.56 6.69
CA GLN A 690 -14.27 -13.24 6.27
C GLN A 690 -13.29 -13.33 5.09
N VAL A 691 -12.29 -14.21 5.16
CA VAL A 691 -11.29 -14.39 4.10
C VAL A 691 -11.96 -14.78 2.78
N ARG A 692 -12.87 -15.77 2.80
CA ARG A 692 -13.63 -16.18 1.61
C ARG A 692 -14.46 -15.06 1.02
N ALA A 693 -15.26 -14.38 1.85
CA ALA A 693 -16.13 -13.30 1.40
C ALA A 693 -15.35 -12.15 0.75
N VAL A 694 -14.16 -11.83 1.28
CA VAL A 694 -13.30 -10.79 0.72
C VAL A 694 -12.61 -11.24 -0.57
N ALA A 695 -12.09 -12.47 -0.62
CA ALA A 695 -11.45 -13.04 -1.80
C ALA A 695 -12.43 -13.13 -2.98
N ASP A 696 -13.65 -13.64 -2.75
CA ASP A 696 -14.68 -13.80 -3.77
C ASP A 696 -15.14 -12.44 -4.33
N ARG A 697 -15.37 -11.46 -3.45
CA ARG A 697 -15.76 -10.10 -3.85
C ARG A 697 -14.69 -9.42 -4.71
N ALA A 698 -13.42 -9.69 -4.43
CA ALA A 698 -12.29 -9.12 -5.15
C ALA A 698 -11.87 -9.96 -6.38
N GLY A 699 -12.42 -11.17 -6.56
CA GLY A 699 -12.03 -12.10 -7.63
C GLY A 699 -10.60 -12.63 -7.49
N ILE A 700 -10.11 -12.78 -6.25
CA ILE A 700 -8.72 -13.19 -5.97
C ILE A 700 -8.67 -14.70 -5.71
N PRO A 701 -7.80 -15.47 -6.40
CA PRO A 701 -7.67 -16.89 -6.17
C PRO A 701 -7.08 -17.19 -4.78
N ILE A 702 -7.59 -18.25 -4.15
CA ILE A 702 -7.07 -18.80 -2.89
C ILE A 702 -6.16 -20.00 -3.18
N LEU A 703 -5.05 -20.11 -2.46
CA LEU A 703 -4.08 -21.19 -2.54
C LEU A 703 -3.83 -21.80 -1.16
N GLU A 704 -3.58 -23.11 -1.11
CA GLU A 704 -3.19 -23.79 0.13
C GLU A 704 -1.68 -24.02 0.20
N LEU A 705 -1.04 -23.63 1.30
CA LEU A 705 0.39 -23.81 1.54
C LEU A 705 0.63 -24.92 2.56
N SER A 706 1.31 -25.98 2.12
CA SER A 706 1.73 -27.08 3.00
C SER A 706 3.24 -27.24 3.02
N GLU A 707 3.73 -27.92 4.05
CA GLU A 707 5.13 -28.31 4.22
C GLU A 707 5.77 -28.86 2.92
N GLY A 708 7.00 -28.43 2.65
CA GLY A 708 7.79 -28.81 1.47
C GLY A 708 7.49 -27.97 0.22
N ARG A 709 6.48 -27.09 0.25
CA ARG A 709 6.18 -26.21 -0.87
C ARG A 709 7.24 -25.12 -1.00
N LEU A 710 7.83 -25.02 -2.20
CA LEU A 710 8.81 -23.99 -2.56
C LEU A 710 8.19 -22.98 -3.54
N LEU A 711 8.37 -21.68 -3.27
CA LEU A 711 7.92 -20.58 -4.11
C LEU A 711 9.08 -19.63 -4.40
N GLU A 712 9.30 -19.30 -5.67
CA GLU A 712 10.32 -18.34 -6.10
C GLU A 712 9.64 -17.10 -6.71
N LEU A 713 9.85 -15.94 -6.08
CA LEU A 713 9.24 -14.66 -6.44
C LEU A 713 10.35 -13.61 -6.63
N GLY A 714 10.98 -13.61 -7.80
CA GLY A 714 12.14 -12.76 -8.07
C GLY A 714 13.38 -13.27 -7.35
N ALA A 715 14.00 -12.43 -6.52
CA ALA A 715 15.13 -12.82 -5.66
C ALA A 715 14.68 -13.41 -4.30
N LEU A 716 13.38 -13.39 -4.01
CA LEU A 716 12.80 -13.97 -2.80
C LEU A 716 12.48 -15.44 -3.03
N ARG A 717 13.04 -16.32 -2.19
CA ARG A 717 12.70 -17.74 -2.16
C ARG A 717 12.01 -18.07 -0.84
N LEU A 718 10.80 -18.64 -0.91
CA LEU A 718 10.00 -19.05 0.23
C LEU A 718 9.91 -20.57 0.28
N GLU A 719 10.22 -21.13 1.44
CA GLU A 719 10.06 -22.55 1.76
C GLU A 719 9.07 -22.69 2.90
N VAL A 720 7.99 -23.43 2.68
CA VAL A 720 6.97 -23.69 3.69
C VAL A 720 7.42 -24.88 4.54
N LEU A 721 7.61 -24.66 5.84
CA LEU A 721 8.05 -25.68 6.80
C LEU A 721 6.90 -26.32 7.57
N ALA A 722 5.76 -25.63 7.70
CA ALA A 722 4.54 -26.12 8.34
C ALA A 722 3.33 -25.33 7.81
N PRO A 723 2.09 -25.86 7.94
CA PRO A 723 1.75 -27.18 8.50
C PRO A 723 1.86 -28.32 7.48
N ALA A 724 1.93 -29.56 7.98
CA ALA A 724 1.82 -30.76 7.15
C ALA A 724 0.38 -30.90 6.61
N ILE A 725 0.22 -31.48 5.40
CA ILE A 725 -1.09 -31.68 4.77
C ILE A 725 -2.05 -32.51 5.66
N SER A 726 -1.50 -33.40 6.49
CA SER A 726 -2.26 -34.25 7.42
C SER A 726 -2.89 -33.49 8.60
N ASN A 727 -2.52 -32.23 8.83
CA ASN A 727 -3.04 -31.45 9.96
C ASN A 727 -4.39 -30.83 9.60
N ARG A 728 -5.49 -31.57 9.85
CA ARG A 728 -6.86 -31.07 9.64
C ARG A 728 -7.41 -30.35 10.88
N PRO A 729 -8.25 -29.31 10.71
CA PRO A 729 -8.95 -28.68 11.82
C PRO A 729 -9.76 -29.74 12.61
N GLY A 730 -9.55 -29.80 13.92
CA GLY A 730 -10.32 -30.68 14.83
C GLY A 730 -9.87 -32.16 14.91
N GLU A 731 -8.99 -32.63 14.03
CA GLU A 731 -8.41 -33.99 14.10
C GLU A 731 -7.07 -33.99 14.88
N GLY A 732 -6.86 -34.98 15.75
CA GLY A 732 -5.57 -35.21 16.42
C GLY A 732 -5.22 -34.27 17.59
N GLY A 733 -6.12 -33.37 17.99
CA GLY A 733 -5.90 -32.48 19.14
C GLY A 733 -4.90 -31.34 18.90
N VAL A 734 -4.61 -31.02 17.63
CA VAL A 734 -3.72 -29.92 17.25
C VAL A 734 -4.46 -28.58 17.38
N GLU A 735 -3.89 -27.65 18.15
CA GLU A 735 -4.45 -26.31 18.36
C GLU A 735 -4.34 -25.43 17.10
N ALA A 736 -5.20 -24.42 16.97
CA ALA A 736 -5.26 -23.55 15.79
C ALA A 736 -3.92 -22.85 15.51
N ASN A 737 -3.26 -22.35 16.55
CA ASN A 737 -1.94 -21.74 16.50
C ASN A 737 -0.87 -22.68 15.91
N ASP A 738 -0.93 -23.98 16.23
CA ASP A 738 0.00 -25.00 15.74
C ASP A 738 -0.24 -25.40 14.27
N ARG A 739 -1.33 -24.92 13.66
CA ARG A 739 -1.61 -25.01 12.20
C ARG A 739 -1.10 -23.79 11.43
N SER A 740 -0.48 -22.82 12.11
CA SER A 740 0.12 -21.65 11.47
C SER A 740 1.03 -22.03 10.29
N VAL A 741 0.90 -21.30 9.19
CA VAL A 741 1.87 -21.38 8.08
C VAL A 741 3.22 -20.85 8.54
N VAL A 742 4.24 -21.72 8.58
CA VAL A 742 5.63 -21.38 8.90
C VAL A 742 6.44 -21.30 7.62
N VAL A 743 7.11 -20.17 7.40
CA VAL A 743 7.86 -19.90 6.17
C VAL A 743 9.31 -19.53 6.48
N ALA A 744 10.25 -20.25 5.86
CA ALA A 744 11.63 -19.82 5.75
C ALA A 744 11.81 -19.01 4.45
N ALA A 745 12.11 -17.73 4.58
CA ALA A 745 12.32 -16.81 3.47
C ALA A 745 13.82 -16.52 3.30
N THR A 746 14.37 -16.84 2.12
CA THR A 746 15.73 -16.46 1.76
C THR A 746 15.68 -15.13 1.00
N THR A 747 16.36 -14.11 1.55
CA THR A 747 16.37 -12.74 1.02
C THR A 747 17.79 -12.22 0.85
N VAL A 748 17.93 -11.03 0.24
CA VAL A 748 19.22 -10.30 0.16
C VAL A 748 19.77 -9.87 1.53
N ALA A 749 18.95 -9.89 2.59
CA ALA A 749 19.37 -9.57 3.96
C ALA A 749 19.77 -10.81 4.79
N GLY A 750 19.60 -12.01 4.25
CA GLY A 750 19.80 -13.29 4.95
C GLY A 750 18.54 -14.16 4.98
N ARG A 751 18.61 -15.26 5.74
CA ARG A 751 17.48 -16.18 5.93
C ARG A 751 16.59 -15.69 7.07
N ILE A 752 15.29 -15.63 6.83
CA ILE A 752 14.28 -15.13 7.76
C ILE A 752 13.32 -16.26 8.08
N LEU A 753 13.07 -16.52 9.36
CA LEU A 753 12.04 -17.47 9.79
C LEU A 753 10.78 -16.71 10.24
N LEU A 754 9.68 -16.95 9.54
CA LEU A 754 8.35 -16.45 9.86
C LEU A 754 7.53 -17.58 10.46
N THR A 755 7.26 -17.49 11.75
CA THR A 755 6.76 -18.62 12.52
C THR A 755 5.24 -18.67 12.67
N GLY A 756 4.52 -17.63 12.26
CA GLY A 756 3.14 -17.42 12.74
C GLY A 756 3.11 -17.51 14.26
N ASP A 757 2.09 -18.17 14.80
CA ASP A 757 1.85 -18.31 16.23
C ASP A 757 2.06 -19.73 16.77
N ILE A 758 2.87 -20.54 16.07
CA ILE A 758 3.21 -21.90 16.51
C ILE A 758 3.63 -21.95 17.98
N GLU A 759 3.12 -22.94 18.70
CA GLU A 759 3.39 -23.11 20.11
C GLU A 759 4.42 -24.21 20.36
N ALA A 760 4.68 -24.50 21.64
CA ALA A 760 5.74 -25.41 22.06
C ALA A 760 5.68 -26.80 21.38
N SER A 761 4.47 -27.27 21.03
CA SER A 761 4.24 -28.55 20.37
C SER A 761 4.72 -28.56 18.92
N ALA A 762 4.31 -27.57 18.10
CA ALA A 762 4.80 -27.42 16.73
C ALA A 762 6.30 -27.04 16.68
N GLN A 763 6.77 -26.20 17.59
CA GLN A 763 8.19 -25.83 17.69
C GLN A 763 9.08 -27.06 17.92
N ARG A 764 8.67 -27.99 18.80
CA ARG A 764 9.41 -29.25 19.03
C ARG A 764 9.40 -30.17 17.82
N ARG A 765 8.29 -30.25 17.06
CA ARG A 765 8.23 -31.04 15.82
C ARG A 765 9.20 -30.51 14.77
N LEU A 766 9.19 -29.20 14.53
CA LEU A 766 10.07 -28.54 13.57
C LEU A 766 11.55 -28.70 13.95
N THR A 767 11.88 -28.55 15.24
CA THR A 767 13.24 -28.69 15.73
C THR A 767 13.71 -30.16 15.72
N GLY A 768 12.82 -31.10 16.04
CA GLY A 768 13.13 -32.53 16.12
C GLY A 768 13.26 -33.23 14.77
N ALA A 769 12.55 -32.77 13.74
CA ALA A 769 12.62 -33.34 12.39
C ALA A 769 13.95 -32.98 11.69
N ASP A 770 14.31 -31.70 11.68
CA ASP A 770 15.58 -31.20 11.16
C ASP A 770 15.95 -29.86 11.83
N PRO A 771 16.88 -29.85 12.80
CA PRO A 771 17.34 -28.63 13.45
C PRO A 771 17.92 -27.59 12.49
N THR A 772 18.42 -27.99 11.32
CA THR A 772 19.01 -27.07 10.34
C THR A 772 17.94 -26.35 9.51
N ALA A 773 16.74 -26.93 9.39
CA ALA A 773 15.62 -26.34 8.66
C ALA A 773 15.13 -25.04 9.32
N VAL A 774 15.16 -24.94 10.65
CA VAL A 774 14.71 -23.74 11.40
C VAL A 774 15.79 -22.67 11.58
N ARG A 775 17.05 -22.93 11.19
CA ARG A 775 18.14 -21.97 11.36
C ARG A 775 17.92 -20.70 10.53
N ALA A 776 17.97 -19.52 11.15
CA ALA A 776 17.74 -18.25 10.45
C ALA A 776 18.54 -17.08 11.06
N ASP A 777 18.92 -16.10 10.22
CA ASP A 777 19.58 -14.87 10.67
C ASP A 777 18.60 -13.93 11.38
N ILE A 778 17.34 -13.94 10.93
CA ILE A 778 16.26 -13.08 11.42
C ILE A 778 15.08 -13.96 11.82
N LEU A 779 14.57 -13.78 13.04
CA LEU A 779 13.40 -14.49 13.55
C LEU A 779 12.26 -13.51 13.81
N LYS A 780 11.09 -13.76 13.21
CA LYS A 780 9.82 -13.26 13.79
C LYS A 780 9.48 -14.17 14.96
N VAL A 781 9.38 -13.62 16.16
CA VAL A 781 9.15 -14.43 17.37
C VAL A 781 7.71 -14.98 17.37
N PRO A 782 7.50 -16.29 17.64
CA PRO A 782 6.17 -16.88 17.67
C PRO A 782 5.24 -16.21 18.68
N HIS A 783 3.93 -16.16 18.37
CA HIS A 783 2.87 -15.84 19.31
C HIS A 783 3.14 -14.54 20.10
N HIS A 784 3.58 -13.52 19.37
CA HIS A 784 3.94 -12.19 19.90
C HIS A 784 4.96 -12.19 21.06
N GLY A 785 5.74 -13.26 21.23
CA GLY A 785 6.65 -13.43 22.36
C GLY A 785 5.99 -13.97 23.63
N SER A 786 4.94 -14.78 23.49
CA SER A 786 4.29 -15.53 24.57
C SER A 786 5.25 -16.49 25.28
N ARG A 787 4.88 -16.90 26.50
CA ARG A 787 5.56 -17.95 27.30
C ARG A 787 5.55 -19.33 26.63
N THR A 788 4.78 -19.51 25.55
CA THR A 788 4.73 -20.75 24.75
C THR A 788 5.95 -20.92 23.84
N THR A 789 6.80 -19.90 23.69
CA THR A 789 8.08 -20.00 22.97
C THR A 789 9.09 -20.77 23.82
N THR A 790 9.70 -21.80 23.23
CA THR A 790 10.65 -22.69 23.93
C THR A 790 12.10 -22.29 23.71
N ARG A 791 12.93 -22.44 24.75
CA ARG A 791 14.36 -22.14 24.67
C ARG A 791 15.09 -23.03 23.65
N GLU A 792 14.70 -24.30 23.55
CA GLU A 792 15.27 -25.24 22.58
C GLU A 792 15.06 -24.77 21.14
N PHE A 793 13.88 -24.24 20.83
CA PHE A 793 13.57 -23.66 19.53
C PHE A 793 14.41 -22.40 19.28
N LEU A 794 14.47 -21.47 20.23
CA LEU A 794 15.29 -20.26 20.10
C LEU A 794 16.78 -20.58 19.87
N ALA A 795 17.30 -21.59 20.57
CA ALA A 795 18.67 -22.05 20.41
C ALA A 795 18.92 -22.71 19.04
N ALA A 796 17.95 -23.48 18.51
CA ALA A 796 18.05 -24.09 17.19
C ALA A 796 17.98 -23.07 16.05
N VAL A 797 17.12 -22.05 16.18
CA VAL A 797 17.04 -20.95 15.20
C VAL A 797 18.32 -20.13 15.20
N SER A 798 18.87 -19.85 16.40
CA SER A 798 20.09 -19.04 16.63
C SER A 798 20.06 -17.68 15.90
N PRO A 799 19.03 -16.84 16.11
CA PRO A 799 18.87 -15.59 15.36
C PRO A 799 19.89 -14.53 15.77
N ARG A 800 20.34 -13.72 14.79
CA ARG A 800 21.12 -12.51 15.06
C ARG A 800 20.19 -11.32 15.37
N LEU A 801 19.01 -11.32 14.77
CA LEU A 801 17.96 -10.31 14.95
C LEU A 801 16.63 -11.01 15.24
N ALA A 802 16.02 -10.69 16.38
CA ALA A 802 14.69 -11.15 16.73
C ALA A 802 13.70 -9.98 16.70
N ILE A 803 12.59 -10.16 15.99
CA ILE A 803 11.55 -9.14 15.84
C ILE A 803 10.27 -9.65 16.49
N VAL A 804 9.74 -8.86 17.41
CA VAL A 804 8.47 -9.12 18.09
C VAL A 804 7.44 -8.10 17.60
N SER A 805 6.39 -8.57 16.93
CA SER A 805 5.20 -7.76 16.67
C SER A 805 4.35 -7.73 17.94
N ALA A 806 4.14 -6.57 18.51
CA ALA A 806 3.29 -6.36 19.70
C ALA A 806 2.72 -4.94 19.69
N GLY A 807 1.55 -4.79 20.31
CA GLY A 807 0.89 -3.50 20.51
C GLY A 807 1.35 -2.81 21.80
N ALA A 808 1.43 -1.48 21.78
CA ALA A 808 1.76 -0.71 22.98
C ALA A 808 0.63 -0.83 24.02
N GLY A 809 0.98 -1.25 25.25
CA GLY A 809 0.00 -1.42 26.34
C GLY A 809 -0.97 -2.59 26.13
N ASN A 810 -0.56 -3.63 25.38
CA ASN A 810 -1.41 -4.78 25.12
C ASN A 810 -1.81 -5.53 26.41
N PRO A 811 -3.05 -6.03 26.51
CA PRO A 811 -3.59 -6.66 27.73
C PRO A 811 -2.95 -8.02 28.04
N PHE A 812 -2.40 -8.69 27.01
CA PHE A 812 -1.76 -10.00 27.12
C PHE A 812 -0.37 -9.97 27.78
N ARG A 813 0.17 -8.77 28.04
CA ARG A 813 1.53 -8.57 28.59
C ARG A 813 2.62 -9.23 27.73
N HIS A 814 2.40 -9.31 26.42
CA HIS A 814 3.38 -9.77 25.45
C HIS A 814 4.26 -8.59 24.97
N PRO A 815 5.53 -8.80 24.58
CA PRO A 815 6.31 -10.01 24.81
C PRO A 815 6.58 -10.26 26.30
N HIS A 816 6.58 -11.52 26.69
CA HIS A 816 6.89 -11.93 28.05
C HIS A 816 8.38 -11.63 28.38
N PRO A 817 8.69 -11.02 29.54
CA PRO A 817 10.06 -10.63 29.89
C PRO A 817 11.08 -11.77 29.81
N GLY A 818 10.69 -12.98 30.23
CA GLY A 818 11.55 -14.16 30.17
C GLY A 818 12.01 -14.52 28.74
N ILE A 819 11.16 -14.33 27.73
CA ILE A 819 11.53 -14.60 26.33
C ILE A 819 12.51 -13.55 25.81
N LEU A 820 12.34 -12.29 26.21
CA LEU A 820 13.30 -11.23 25.87
C LEU A 820 14.68 -11.53 26.47
N THR A 821 14.72 -11.92 27.74
CA THR A 821 15.96 -12.29 28.41
C THR A 821 16.62 -13.50 27.75
N GLU A 822 15.86 -14.53 27.37
CA GLU A 822 16.42 -15.69 26.66
C GLU A 822 17.03 -15.32 25.29
N LEU A 823 16.34 -14.49 24.51
CA LEU A 823 16.85 -14.01 23.21
C LEU A 823 18.15 -13.20 23.38
N GLU A 824 18.21 -12.32 24.38
CA GLU A 824 19.40 -11.53 24.70
C GLU A 824 20.57 -12.41 25.16
N GLN A 825 20.30 -13.44 26.00
CA GLN A 825 21.31 -14.41 26.43
C GLN A 825 21.86 -15.25 25.27
N LEU A 826 21.05 -15.51 24.25
CA LEU A 826 21.48 -16.18 23.01
C LEU A 826 22.22 -15.23 22.04
N GLY A 827 22.39 -13.96 22.39
CA GLY A 827 23.13 -12.96 21.62
C GLY A 827 22.32 -12.30 20.49
N ALA A 828 20.99 -12.45 20.47
CA ALA A 828 20.13 -11.82 19.47
C ALA A 828 19.87 -10.34 19.80
N THR A 829 19.90 -9.48 18.79
CA THR A 829 19.37 -8.12 18.92
C THR A 829 17.83 -8.17 18.85
N VAL A 830 17.13 -7.67 19.86
CA VAL A 830 15.65 -7.68 19.89
C VAL A 830 15.08 -6.33 19.47
N LEU A 831 14.18 -6.32 18.49
CA LEU A 831 13.39 -5.17 18.11
C LEU A 831 11.90 -5.48 18.27
N ARG A 832 11.13 -4.47 18.71
CA ARG A 832 9.69 -4.60 18.99
C ARG A 832 8.89 -3.48 18.32
N THR A 833 7.78 -3.80 17.67
CA THR A 833 6.97 -2.81 16.93
C THR A 833 6.35 -1.76 17.84
N ASP A 834 5.93 -2.12 19.06
CA ASP A 834 5.40 -1.19 20.06
C ASP A 834 6.37 -0.05 20.42
N ASN A 835 7.66 -0.38 20.53
CA ASN A 835 8.72 0.58 20.87
C ASN A 835 9.29 1.30 19.64
N HIS A 836 9.40 0.60 18.52
CA HIS A 836 10.17 1.06 17.36
C HIS A 836 9.29 1.53 16.19
N GLY A 837 7.98 1.32 16.25
CA GLY A 837 7.07 1.48 15.11
C GLY A 837 7.36 0.41 14.05
N ASP A 838 7.20 0.79 12.78
CA ASP A 838 7.56 -0.08 11.66
C ASP A 838 9.08 -0.36 11.70
N ILE A 839 9.45 -1.64 11.60
CA ILE A 839 10.85 -2.09 11.59
C ILE A 839 11.17 -2.59 10.19
N VAL A 840 12.18 -2.02 9.55
CA VAL A 840 12.61 -2.38 8.20
C VAL A 840 14.04 -2.89 8.20
N VAL A 841 14.31 -4.00 7.51
CA VAL A 841 15.62 -4.63 7.37
C VAL A 841 16.15 -4.49 5.94
N LEU A 842 17.43 -4.14 5.79
CA LEU A 842 18.13 -3.87 4.51
C LEU A 842 19.22 -4.93 4.23
N GLY A 843 19.64 -5.09 2.96
CA GLY A 843 20.79 -5.96 2.59
C GLY A 843 21.70 -5.42 1.46
N PRO A 844 22.97 -5.86 1.31
CA PRO A 844 23.95 -6.17 2.36
C PRO A 844 25.08 -5.12 2.48
N ALA A 845 25.64 -5.02 3.69
CA ALA A 845 27.09 -4.98 3.95
C ALA A 845 27.33 -5.53 5.37
N SER A 846 27.80 -6.79 5.48
CA SER A 846 28.22 -7.50 6.72
C SER A 846 27.19 -7.94 7.79
N GLY A 847 25.89 -7.69 7.62
CA GLY A 847 24.83 -8.20 8.53
C GLY A 847 23.47 -7.48 8.34
N PRO A 848 22.38 -7.92 9.02
CA PRO A 848 21.08 -7.28 8.90
C PRO A 848 21.12 -5.87 9.50
N ARG A 849 20.89 -4.84 8.67
CA ARG A 849 20.79 -3.44 9.10
C ARG A 849 19.33 -3.06 9.22
N THR A 850 18.95 -2.48 10.35
CA THR A 850 17.56 -2.10 10.65
C THR A 850 17.37 -0.58 10.62
N VAL A 851 16.23 -0.13 10.11
CA VAL A 851 15.75 1.25 10.22
C VAL A 851 14.34 1.20 10.78
N THR A 852 14.02 2.10 11.70
CA THR A 852 12.75 2.12 12.42
C THR A 852 12.01 3.43 12.16
N SER A 853 10.67 3.38 12.07
CA SER A 853 9.88 4.59 11.82
C SER A 853 9.88 5.55 13.02
N ARG A 854 10.15 5.04 14.23
CA ARG A 854 10.39 5.83 15.44
C ARG A 854 11.90 5.86 15.76
N ASN A 855 12.52 7.04 15.70
CA ASN A 855 13.97 7.21 15.87
C ASN A 855 14.35 7.37 17.36
N ARG A 856 15.34 6.59 17.85
CA ARG A 856 15.89 6.62 19.23
C ARG A 856 16.24 8.04 19.72
N THR A 857 16.74 8.90 18.83
CA THR A 857 17.14 10.29 19.17
C THR A 857 15.97 11.24 19.41
N ARG A 858 14.80 11.02 18.80
CA ARG A 858 13.60 11.82 19.10
C ARG A 858 12.98 11.42 20.44
N ILE A 859 13.15 10.17 20.87
CA ILE A 859 12.72 9.73 22.22
C ILE A 859 13.56 10.44 23.29
N ALA A 860 14.89 10.48 23.14
CA ALA A 860 15.77 11.21 24.07
C ALA A 860 15.53 12.74 24.07
N ARG A 861 15.26 13.34 22.91
CA ARG A 861 15.04 14.80 22.79
C ARG A 861 13.62 15.22 23.19
N ARG A 862 12.60 14.39 22.92
CA ARG A 862 11.23 14.61 23.38
C ARG A 862 11.11 14.31 24.87
N ALA A 863 11.88 13.35 25.42
CA ALA A 863 12.04 13.14 26.85
C ALA A 863 12.78 14.31 27.54
N ARG A 864 13.78 14.93 26.89
CA ARG A 864 14.42 16.17 27.41
C ARG A 864 13.53 17.40 27.32
N ARG A 865 12.76 17.56 26.25
CA ARG A 865 11.86 18.71 26.02
C ARG A 865 10.57 18.59 26.81
N SER A 866 10.04 17.37 26.99
CA SER A 866 8.95 17.10 27.94
C SER A 866 9.44 17.21 29.40
N ARG A 867 10.69 16.87 29.73
CA ARG A 867 11.28 17.15 31.05
C ARG A 867 11.40 18.65 31.34
N THR A 868 11.63 19.50 30.34
CA THR A 868 11.72 20.97 30.53
C THR A 868 10.37 21.68 30.43
N GLU A 869 9.39 21.16 29.66
CA GLU A 869 8.03 21.71 29.59
C GLU A 869 7.09 21.18 30.69
N ALA A 870 7.28 19.94 31.18
CA ALA A 870 6.50 19.38 32.28
C ALA A 870 6.96 19.87 33.66
N ALA A 871 8.26 20.21 33.81
CA ALA A 871 8.78 20.84 35.04
C ALA A 871 8.32 22.31 35.20
N GLY A 872 7.72 22.92 34.17
CA GLY A 872 7.30 24.32 34.18
C GLY A 872 5.79 24.57 34.18
N ARG A 873 4.91 23.55 34.22
CA ARG A 873 3.48 23.74 33.90
C ARG A 873 2.42 23.11 34.80
N PHE A 874 2.71 22.72 36.05
CA PHE A 874 1.66 22.27 36.97
C PHE A 874 1.82 22.82 38.41
N PRO A 875 1.35 24.06 38.69
CA PRO A 875 1.26 24.61 40.05
C PRO A 875 -0.17 24.54 40.63
N TRP A 876 -0.93 23.45 40.45
CA TRP A 876 -2.33 23.42 40.92
C TRP A 876 -2.78 22.05 41.47
N TRP A 877 -2.21 21.64 42.59
CA TRP A 877 -3.03 20.91 43.57
C TRP A 877 -2.77 21.44 44.98
N SER A 878 -2.64 22.77 45.08
CA SER A 878 -2.61 23.51 46.33
C SER A 878 -3.98 24.13 46.58
N ALA A 879 -4.92 23.36 47.11
CA ALA A 879 -6.20 23.90 47.58
C ALA A 879 -6.79 23.06 48.74
N ARG A 880 -6.00 22.91 49.82
CA ARG A 880 -6.44 22.91 51.24
C ARG A 880 -5.35 22.33 52.14
N VAL A 881 -4.34 23.12 52.52
CA VAL A 881 -3.66 23.02 53.83
C VAL A 881 -3.12 24.42 54.16
N SER A 882 -3.23 24.78 55.44
CA SER A 882 -2.95 26.10 56.02
C SER A 882 -1.48 26.55 55.91
N ASP A 883 -1.30 27.85 56.16
CA ASP A 883 -0.12 28.73 56.01
C ASP A 883 1.16 28.34 56.78
N THR A 884 1.27 27.11 57.27
CA THR A 884 2.40 26.67 58.11
C THR A 884 3.56 26.07 57.30
N ASP A 885 3.32 25.56 56.09
CA ASP A 885 4.33 24.81 55.32
C ASP A 885 5.10 25.61 54.25
N ARG A 886 4.86 26.92 54.13
CA ARG A 886 5.65 27.80 53.22
C ARG A 886 7.14 27.87 53.57
N ARG A 887 7.55 27.38 54.73
CA ARG A 887 8.96 27.34 55.16
C ARG A 887 9.76 26.12 54.66
N ILE A 888 9.14 25.15 53.98
CA ILE A 888 9.81 23.92 53.54
C ILE A 888 10.19 23.93 52.05
N ALA A 889 9.69 24.88 51.26
CA ALA A 889 9.90 24.96 49.80
C ALA A 889 11.34 25.37 49.34
N ALA A 890 12.35 25.24 50.20
CA ALA A 890 13.73 25.61 49.91
C ALA A 890 14.75 24.47 50.15
N VAL A 891 14.32 23.21 50.03
CA VAL A 891 15.22 22.05 50.07
C VAL A 891 15.02 21.22 48.80
N SER A 892 16.06 21.18 47.97
CA SER A 892 16.31 20.29 46.81
C SER A 892 15.40 19.04 46.76
N GLU A 893 14.49 18.95 45.77
CA GLU A 893 13.51 17.86 45.61
C GLU A 893 14.20 16.49 45.43
N ARG A 894 14.34 15.73 46.52
CA ARG A 894 14.54 14.28 46.50
C ARG A 894 13.17 13.59 46.44
N VAL A 895 13.03 12.54 45.63
CA VAL A 895 11.82 11.69 45.64
C VAL A 895 11.69 11.06 47.03
N PRO A 896 10.53 11.14 47.71
CA PRO A 896 10.33 10.49 49.00
C PRO A 896 10.61 8.98 48.89
N ALA A 897 11.34 8.42 49.86
CA ALA A 897 11.68 6.99 49.86
C ALA A 897 10.46 6.09 50.12
N VAL A 898 9.38 6.62 50.69
CA VAL A 898 8.17 5.84 51.03
C VAL A 898 6.92 6.55 50.53
N HIS A 899 6.10 5.81 49.78
CA HIS A 899 4.81 6.23 49.24
C HIS A 899 3.70 5.29 49.73
N LEU A 900 2.59 5.87 50.16
CA LEU A 900 1.36 5.13 50.50
C LEU A 900 0.30 5.45 49.45
N VAL A 901 -0.15 4.46 48.68
CA VAL A 901 -1.29 4.58 47.77
C VAL A 901 -2.52 4.07 48.51
N LEU A 902 -3.42 4.99 48.89
CA LEU A 902 -4.54 4.69 49.78
C LEU A 902 -5.87 4.77 49.02
N GLY A 903 -6.53 3.62 48.85
CA GLY A 903 -7.88 3.53 48.28
C GLY A 903 -8.08 2.30 47.40
N GLU A 904 -9.21 2.27 46.70
CA GLU A 904 -9.71 1.11 45.93
C GLU A 904 -9.93 1.43 44.44
N GLU A 905 -9.71 2.66 44.01
CA GLU A 905 -9.90 3.06 42.61
C GLU A 905 -8.70 2.66 41.76
N GLU A 906 -8.82 1.57 41.01
CA GLU A 906 -7.72 0.94 40.26
C GLU A 906 -7.01 1.89 39.29
N LEU A 907 -7.76 2.74 38.58
CA LEU A 907 -7.16 3.70 37.64
C LEU A 907 -6.26 4.71 38.37
N LEU A 908 -6.69 5.19 39.53
CA LEU A 908 -5.94 6.17 40.31
C LEU A 908 -4.71 5.52 40.96
N ILE A 909 -4.86 4.28 41.42
CA ILE A 909 -3.74 3.46 41.94
C ILE A 909 -2.68 3.27 40.87
N ASP A 910 -3.05 2.83 39.67
CA ASP A 910 -2.13 2.63 38.55
C ASP A 910 -1.38 3.91 38.18
N ARG A 911 -2.08 5.05 38.16
CA ARG A 911 -1.49 6.36 37.88
C ARG A 911 -0.56 6.83 38.99
N ALA A 912 -0.89 6.61 40.25
CA ALA A 912 -0.05 6.96 41.38
C ALA A 912 1.25 6.15 41.37
N VAL A 913 1.17 4.83 41.20
CA VAL A 913 2.35 3.94 41.12
C VAL A 913 3.21 4.31 39.91
N SER A 914 2.61 4.45 38.72
CA SER A 914 3.33 4.82 37.50
C SER A 914 3.99 6.19 37.61
N GLY A 915 3.33 7.15 38.28
CA GLY A 915 3.85 8.49 38.53
C GLY A 915 5.07 8.47 39.46
N VAL A 916 5.06 7.64 40.51
CA VAL A 916 6.22 7.46 41.39
C VAL A 916 7.39 6.86 40.63
N VAL A 917 7.17 5.75 39.91
CA VAL A 917 8.20 5.09 39.09
C VAL A 917 8.82 6.06 38.08
N ALA A 918 7.99 6.87 37.40
CA ALA A 918 8.47 7.86 36.45
C ALA A 918 9.36 8.93 37.10
N ARG A 919 9.08 9.36 38.34
CA ARG A 919 9.91 10.32 39.08
C ARG A 919 11.24 9.71 39.54
N VAL A 920 11.23 8.46 40.00
CA VAL A 920 12.45 7.73 40.37
C VAL A 920 13.36 7.56 39.15
N ARG A 921 12.82 7.05 38.03
CA ARG A 921 13.53 6.97 36.75
C ARG A 921 13.99 8.33 36.23
N ALA A 922 13.28 9.40 36.57
CA ALA A 922 13.67 10.74 36.17
C ALA A 922 14.91 11.28 36.91
N THR A 923 15.25 10.71 38.07
CA THR A 923 16.37 11.14 38.91
C THR A 923 17.55 10.15 38.88
N ALA A 924 17.32 8.91 38.46
CA ALA A 924 18.35 7.88 38.29
C ALA A 924 19.34 8.19 37.13
N PRO A 925 20.62 7.77 37.25
CA PRO A 925 21.65 7.93 36.20
C PRO A 925 21.30 7.20 34.90
N ASP A 926 20.65 6.02 35.01
CA ASP A 926 20.12 5.24 33.90
C ASP A 926 18.62 4.97 34.13
N PRO A 927 17.72 5.75 33.51
CA PRO A 927 16.27 5.64 33.69
C PRO A 927 15.68 4.28 33.32
N ASP A 928 16.30 3.55 32.38
CA ASP A 928 15.77 2.27 31.89
C ASP A 928 16.28 1.08 32.71
N ALA A 929 17.31 1.29 33.55
CA ALA A 929 17.92 0.27 34.40
C ALA A 929 17.31 0.17 35.81
N VAL A 930 16.46 1.11 36.24
CA VAL A 930 15.81 1.08 37.57
C VAL A 930 14.81 -0.09 37.65
N PRO A 931 15.10 -1.14 38.46
CA PRO A 931 14.20 -2.27 38.61
C PRO A 931 12.96 -1.87 39.42
N VAL A 932 11.81 -2.47 39.05
CA VAL A 932 10.52 -2.27 39.71
C VAL A 932 9.97 -3.63 40.12
N ASP A 933 10.11 -3.97 41.40
CA ASP A 933 9.65 -5.23 41.96
C ASP A 933 8.23 -5.07 42.49
N ARG A 934 7.29 -5.94 42.09
CA ARG A 934 5.91 -5.93 42.57
C ARG A 934 5.60 -7.20 43.33
N LEU A 935 5.02 -7.09 44.51
CA LEU A 935 4.70 -8.22 45.37
C LEU A 935 3.37 -8.02 46.07
N ARG A 936 2.53 -9.06 46.10
CA ARG A 936 1.30 -9.05 46.89
C ARG A 936 1.61 -9.35 48.35
N ALA A 937 1.40 -8.36 49.22
CA ALA A 937 1.79 -8.42 50.63
C ALA A 937 1.05 -9.50 51.44
N GLY A 938 -0.12 -9.96 50.97
CA GLY A 938 -0.88 -11.04 51.60
C GLY A 938 -0.31 -12.44 51.37
N ASP A 939 0.44 -12.63 50.27
CA ASP A 939 0.93 -13.93 49.80
C ASP A 939 2.45 -14.09 50.03
N ALA A 940 3.14 -13.03 50.46
CA ALA A 940 4.58 -13.00 50.63
C ALA A 940 5.04 -13.61 51.96
N SER A 941 6.11 -14.40 51.93
CA SER A 941 6.77 -14.87 53.14
C SER A 941 7.59 -13.76 53.81
N THR A 942 7.82 -13.89 55.12
CA THR A 942 8.66 -12.94 55.89
C THR A 942 10.11 -12.90 55.39
N ALA A 943 10.62 -14.02 54.89
CA ALA A 943 11.96 -14.11 54.31
C ALA A 943 12.05 -13.33 52.98
N GLU A 944 11.09 -13.51 52.07
CA GLU A 944 11.04 -12.79 50.79
C GLU A 944 10.87 -11.27 50.99
N LEU A 945 10.02 -10.86 51.93
CA LEU A 945 9.86 -9.44 52.27
C LEU A 945 11.16 -8.85 52.84
N SER A 946 11.88 -9.60 53.67
CA SER A 946 13.15 -9.14 54.26
C SER A 946 14.28 -9.09 53.24
N GLU A 947 14.31 -10.02 52.28
CA GLU A 947 15.27 -10.03 51.17
C GLU A 947 15.02 -8.86 50.22
N LEU A 948 13.77 -8.64 49.81
CA LEU A 948 13.40 -7.53 48.92
C LEU A 948 13.67 -6.16 49.53
N LEU A 949 13.43 -6.02 50.84
CA LEU A 949 13.64 -4.77 51.58
C LEU A 949 15.08 -4.61 52.12
N SER A 950 16.02 -5.46 51.69
CA SER A 950 17.43 -5.34 52.07
C SER A 950 18.20 -4.37 51.13
N PRO A 951 19.18 -3.61 51.64
CA PRO A 951 19.98 -2.72 50.81
C PRO A 951 20.84 -3.50 49.81
N SER A 952 20.89 -3.04 48.56
CA SER A 952 21.74 -3.63 47.51
C SER A 952 23.22 -3.25 47.70
N LEU A 953 24.11 -4.24 47.64
CA LEU A 953 25.58 -4.07 47.69
C LEU A 953 26.15 -3.26 46.52
N PHE A 954 25.38 -3.04 45.45
CA PHE A 954 25.81 -2.38 44.22
C PHE A 954 25.16 -1.00 43.96
N ALA A 955 24.48 -0.42 44.96
CA ALA A 955 23.93 0.94 44.91
C ALA A 955 23.08 1.24 43.66
N GLU A 956 22.13 0.36 43.34
CA GLU A 956 21.14 0.59 42.29
C GLU A 956 19.85 1.15 42.90
N ASP A 957 19.41 2.32 42.42
CA ASP A 957 18.10 2.87 42.74
C ASP A 957 17.01 1.87 42.26
N ARG A 958 16.11 1.44 43.13
CA ARG A 958 15.02 0.48 42.83
C ARG A 958 13.69 0.87 43.43
N VAL A 959 12.60 0.43 42.80
CA VAL A 959 11.23 0.67 43.29
C VAL A 959 10.60 -0.66 43.70
N ILE A 960 10.04 -0.72 44.90
CA ILE A 960 9.33 -1.90 45.40
C ILE A 960 7.87 -1.52 45.60
N VAL A 961 6.94 -2.26 44.98
CA VAL A 961 5.50 -2.04 45.09
C VAL A 961 4.87 -3.21 45.84
N LEU A 962 4.33 -2.92 47.03
CA LEU A 962 3.58 -3.88 47.84
C LEU A 962 2.09 -3.74 47.56
N GLU A 963 1.54 -4.66 46.78
CA GLU A 963 0.13 -4.72 46.39
C GLU A 963 -0.72 -5.40 47.49
N SER A 964 -2.00 -5.04 47.58
CA SER A 964 -2.97 -5.59 48.54
C SER A 964 -2.48 -5.57 50.01
N ALA A 965 -1.78 -4.53 50.46
CA ALA A 965 -1.22 -4.45 51.81
C ALA A 965 -2.27 -4.55 52.94
N ALA A 966 -3.54 -4.29 52.64
CA ALA A 966 -4.67 -4.48 53.57
C ALA A 966 -4.90 -5.96 53.95
N GLU A 967 -4.41 -6.90 53.14
CA GLU A 967 -4.54 -8.34 53.35
C GLU A 967 -3.33 -8.95 54.05
N ALA A 968 -2.28 -8.16 54.32
CA ALA A 968 -1.03 -8.63 54.91
C ALA A 968 -1.23 -9.30 56.29
N GLY A 969 -0.47 -10.36 56.55
CA GLY A 969 -0.42 -11.03 57.84
C GLY A 969 0.32 -10.21 58.90
N LYS A 970 0.13 -10.54 60.19
CA LYS A 970 0.71 -9.80 61.34
C LYS A 970 2.24 -9.69 61.26
N GLU A 971 2.92 -10.72 60.79
CA GLU A 971 4.38 -10.73 60.64
C GLU A 971 4.85 -9.85 59.48
N ALA A 972 4.18 -9.90 58.33
CA ALA A 972 4.44 -9.04 57.17
C ALA A 972 4.23 -7.54 57.51
N VAL A 973 3.18 -7.21 58.27
CA VAL A 973 2.95 -5.84 58.78
C VAL A 973 4.13 -5.35 59.63
N GLY A 974 4.73 -6.23 60.44
CA GLY A 974 5.92 -5.93 61.23
C GLY A 974 7.13 -5.56 60.37
N VAL A 975 7.43 -6.37 59.35
CA VAL A 975 8.55 -6.14 58.42
C VAL A 975 8.38 -4.84 57.62
N ILE A 976 7.17 -4.59 57.11
CA ILE A 976 6.85 -3.38 56.34
C ILE A 976 6.99 -2.13 57.21
N THR A 977 6.52 -2.17 58.46
CA THR A 977 6.60 -1.02 59.38
C THR A 977 8.06 -0.71 59.77
N ALA A 978 8.88 -1.75 59.94
CA ALA A 978 10.31 -1.59 60.20
C ALA A 978 11.04 -0.95 59.02
N ALA A 979 10.83 -1.44 57.80
CA ALA A 979 11.45 -0.91 56.58
C ALA A 979 11.02 0.54 56.26
N VAL A 980 9.83 0.96 56.71
CA VAL A 980 9.37 2.35 56.51
C VAL A 980 9.98 3.32 57.52
N SER A 981 10.33 2.82 58.71
CA SER A 981 10.96 3.64 59.75
C SER A 981 12.43 3.93 59.46
N ASP A 982 13.10 3.03 58.73
CA ASP A 982 14.48 3.15 58.27
C ASP A 982 14.60 2.63 56.82
N PRO A 983 14.19 3.42 55.81
CA PRO A 983 14.18 2.98 54.42
C PRO A 983 15.61 2.78 53.90
N PRO A 984 15.92 1.62 53.28
CA PRO A 984 17.25 1.36 52.72
C PRO A 984 17.63 2.41 51.67
N GLU A 985 18.90 2.82 51.66
CA GLU A 985 19.41 3.79 50.70
C GLU A 985 19.27 3.26 49.26
N GLY A 986 18.71 4.08 48.35
CA GLY A 986 18.40 3.68 46.97
C GLY A 986 17.07 2.93 46.78
N VAL A 987 16.32 2.62 47.84
CA VAL A 987 15.02 1.93 47.71
C VAL A 987 13.86 2.92 47.86
N VAL A 988 12.95 2.90 46.88
CA VAL A 988 11.67 3.61 46.95
C VAL A 988 10.54 2.59 47.14
N LEU A 989 9.92 2.61 48.31
CA LEU A 989 8.85 1.69 48.69
C LEU A 989 7.47 2.32 48.42
N VAL A 990 6.62 1.61 47.69
CA VAL A 990 5.24 1.99 47.38
C VAL A 990 4.30 0.96 47.99
N VAL A 991 3.50 1.34 48.98
CA VAL A 991 2.54 0.46 49.65
C VAL A 991 1.14 0.77 49.16
N VAL A 992 0.47 -0.18 48.51
CA VAL A 992 -0.91 -0.06 48.04
C VAL A 992 -1.86 -0.67 49.06
N HIS A 993 -2.72 0.15 49.66
CA HIS A 993 -3.60 -0.24 50.76
C HIS A 993 -5.02 0.29 50.54
N SER A 994 -6.05 -0.55 50.66
CA SER A 994 -7.45 -0.15 50.43
C SER A 994 -8.04 0.77 51.52
N GLY A 995 -7.44 0.76 52.71
CA GLY A 995 -7.90 1.50 53.89
C GLY A 995 -8.77 0.65 54.84
N GLY A 996 -9.13 -0.56 54.42
CA GLY A 996 -9.80 -1.59 55.21
C GLY A 996 -8.93 -2.82 55.44
N GLY A 997 -9.55 -3.99 55.56
CA GLY A 997 -8.87 -5.29 55.61
C GLY A 997 -8.30 -5.71 56.98
N ARG A 998 -7.60 -6.85 56.98
CA ARG A 998 -6.99 -7.46 58.18
C ARG A 998 -5.87 -6.59 58.76
N ALA A 999 -5.18 -5.83 57.91
CA ALA A 999 -4.09 -4.93 58.27
C ALA A 999 -4.50 -3.45 58.35
N LYS A 1000 -5.76 -3.12 58.67
CA LYS A 1000 -6.29 -1.74 58.69
C LYS A 1000 -5.43 -0.72 59.48
N ALA A 1001 -4.70 -1.16 60.51
CA ALA A 1001 -3.83 -0.31 61.32
C ALA A 1001 -2.52 0.11 60.60
N LEU A 1002 -2.15 -0.54 59.50
CA LEU A 1002 -0.92 -0.27 58.75
C LEU A 1002 -0.98 1.10 58.05
N ALA A 1003 -2.08 1.43 57.38
CA ALA A 1003 -2.23 2.73 56.69
C ALA A 1003 -1.99 3.96 57.59
N PRO A 1004 -2.63 4.12 58.77
CA PRO A 1004 -2.35 5.24 59.66
C PRO A 1004 -0.94 5.19 60.28
N ALA A 1005 -0.36 4.00 60.46
CA ALA A 1005 1.02 3.86 60.92
C ALA A 1005 2.03 4.38 59.87
N LEU A 1006 1.83 4.06 58.60
CA LEU A 1006 2.64 4.55 57.48
C LEU A 1006 2.53 6.07 57.30
N GLN A 1007 1.33 6.63 57.45
CA GLN A 1007 1.12 8.08 57.44
C GLN A 1007 1.89 8.77 58.58
N LYS A 1008 1.86 8.21 59.80
CA LYS A 1008 2.58 8.73 60.96
C LYS A 1008 4.09 8.61 60.82
N ALA A 1009 4.57 7.60 60.09
CA ALA A 1009 5.99 7.39 59.78
C ALA A 1009 6.51 8.30 58.64
N GLY A 1010 5.67 9.17 58.07
CA GLY A 1010 6.09 10.15 57.06
C GLY A 1010 5.96 9.70 55.61
N ALA A 1011 5.22 8.61 55.33
CA ALA A 1011 4.96 8.18 53.96
C ALA A 1011 4.15 9.22 53.16
N PHE A 1012 4.59 9.50 51.93
CA PHE A 1012 3.87 10.40 51.04
C PHE A 1012 2.60 9.72 50.52
N THR A 1013 1.42 10.22 50.92
CA THR A 1013 0.14 9.57 50.63
C THR A 1013 -0.45 10.03 49.30
N HIS A 1014 -0.84 9.09 48.45
CA HIS A 1014 -1.64 9.29 47.25
C HIS A 1014 -3.07 8.83 47.54
N ASP A 1015 -4.04 9.75 47.42
CA ASP A 1015 -5.46 9.45 47.62
C ASP A 1015 -6.05 8.83 46.34
N CYS A 1016 -6.53 7.60 46.46
CA CYS A 1016 -7.12 6.80 45.39
C CYS A 1016 -8.48 6.24 45.83
N ALA A 1017 -9.23 7.00 46.63
CA ALA A 1017 -10.57 6.62 47.04
C ALA A 1017 -11.52 6.43 45.85
N LYS A 1018 -12.46 5.49 45.99
CA LYS A 1018 -13.46 5.17 44.96
C LYS A 1018 -14.37 6.36 44.66
N VAL A 1019 -14.47 6.74 43.39
CA VAL A 1019 -15.25 7.91 42.95
C VAL A 1019 -16.72 7.53 42.72
N SER A 1020 -17.50 7.51 43.80
CA SER A 1020 -18.91 7.06 43.75
C SER A 1020 -19.89 8.18 43.38
N LYS A 1021 -19.59 9.45 43.70
CA LYS A 1021 -20.52 10.57 43.48
C LYS A 1021 -20.46 11.07 42.03
N ALA A 1022 -21.64 11.36 41.45
CA ALA A 1022 -21.75 11.88 40.09
C ALA A 1022 -21.00 13.21 39.88
N ALA A 1023 -21.03 14.11 40.87
CA ALA A 1023 -20.33 15.39 40.82
C ALA A 1023 -18.80 15.24 40.74
N GLU A 1024 -18.24 14.24 41.43
CA GLU A 1024 -16.80 13.94 41.42
C GLU A 1024 -16.39 13.33 40.07
N ARG A 1025 -17.24 12.49 39.46
CA ARG A 1025 -17.04 11.96 38.09
C ARG A 1025 -17.05 13.03 37.02
N VAL A 1026 -17.95 14.01 37.11
CA VAL A 1026 -17.97 15.17 36.21
C VAL A 1026 -16.65 15.96 36.29
N GLU A 1027 -16.14 16.16 37.51
CA GLU A 1027 -14.89 16.89 37.71
C GLU A 1027 -13.68 16.09 37.21
N PHE A 1028 -13.69 14.76 37.37
CA PHE A 1028 -12.70 13.86 36.80
C PHE A 1028 -12.63 13.97 35.26
N VAL A 1029 -13.76 13.84 34.56
CA VAL A 1029 -13.84 13.99 33.09
C VAL A 1029 -13.35 15.37 32.63
N ARG A 1030 -13.70 16.43 33.37
CA ARG A 1030 -13.19 17.79 33.10
C ARG A 1030 -11.68 17.88 33.31
N ALA A 1031 -11.13 17.19 34.29
CA ALA A 1031 -9.69 17.14 34.53
C ALA A 1031 -8.96 16.42 33.38
N GLU A 1032 -9.50 15.32 32.86
CA GLU A 1032 -8.94 14.59 31.72
C GLU A 1032 -8.87 15.46 30.46
N PHE A 1033 -9.97 16.13 30.10
CA PHE A 1033 -9.94 17.05 28.95
C PHE A 1033 -8.99 18.23 29.17
N ARG A 1034 -8.89 18.76 30.40
CA ARG A 1034 -7.92 19.82 30.73
C ARG A 1034 -6.48 19.33 30.60
N ALA A 1035 -6.18 18.10 31.01
CA ALA A 1035 -4.86 17.50 30.85
C ALA A 1035 -4.48 17.32 29.37
N ALA A 1036 -5.47 17.07 28.51
CA ALA A 1036 -5.31 17.07 27.06
C ALA A 1036 -5.27 18.49 26.42
N GLY A 1037 -5.33 19.55 27.23
CA GLY A 1037 -5.28 20.94 26.76
C GLY A 1037 -6.61 21.48 26.22
N LEU A 1038 -7.74 20.82 26.49
CA LEU A 1038 -9.05 21.14 25.95
C LEU A 1038 -10.01 21.66 27.05
N ARG A 1039 -10.97 22.48 26.62
CA ARG A 1039 -12.11 22.90 27.44
C ARG A 1039 -13.40 22.42 26.78
N VAL A 1040 -14.16 21.61 27.50
CA VAL A 1040 -15.37 20.98 27.00
C VAL A 1040 -16.60 21.53 27.74
N GLY A 1041 -17.68 21.77 27.01
CA GLY A 1041 -18.94 22.27 27.59
C GLY A 1041 -19.60 21.25 28.51
N GLY A 1042 -20.32 21.72 29.54
CA GLY A 1042 -20.96 20.86 30.54
C GLY A 1042 -21.94 19.84 29.94
N GLU A 1043 -22.67 20.22 28.89
CA GLU A 1043 -23.61 19.32 28.20
C GLU A 1043 -22.90 18.15 27.50
N ALA A 1044 -21.75 18.40 26.87
CA ALA A 1044 -20.97 17.34 26.21
C ALA A 1044 -20.37 16.36 27.24
N VAL A 1045 -19.94 16.86 28.41
CA VAL A 1045 -19.50 16.01 29.53
C VAL A 1045 -20.64 15.15 30.04
N GLN A 1046 -21.85 15.70 30.14
CA GLN A 1046 -23.01 14.96 30.62
C GLN A 1046 -23.42 13.86 29.64
N VAL A 1047 -23.48 14.17 28.34
CA VAL A 1047 -23.77 13.16 27.31
C VAL A 1047 -22.69 12.08 27.26
N LEU A 1048 -21.42 12.43 27.51
CA LEU A 1048 -20.34 11.45 27.58
C LEU A 1048 -20.53 10.48 28.75
N LEU A 1049 -20.88 10.97 29.93
CA LEU A 1049 -21.20 10.15 31.10
C LEU A 1049 -22.41 9.24 30.86
N GLU A 1050 -23.44 9.74 30.18
CA GLU A 1050 -24.64 8.97 29.81
C GLU A 1050 -24.36 7.89 28.75
N SER A 1051 -23.37 8.11 27.89
CA SER A 1051 -23.05 7.22 26.77
C SER A 1051 -21.98 6.18 27.11
N VAL A 1052 -21.02 6.53 27.97
CA VAL A 1052 -19.89 5.66 28.35
C VAL A 1052 -20.16 4.94 29.67
N GLY A 1053 -20.68 5.61 30.70
CA GLY A 1053 -21.06 5.00 31.97
C GLY A 1053 -20.26 5.49 33.17
N SER A 1054 -20.11 4.62 34.16
CA SER A 1054 -19.58 4.99 35.48
C SER A 1054 -18.11 4.65 35.71
N ASP A 1055 -17.52 3.81 34.86
CA ASP A 1055 -16.13 3.38 34.95
C ASP A 1055 -15.14 4.49 34.58
N LEU A 1056 -14.19 4.80 35.47
CA LEU A 1056 -13.23 5.89 35.26
C LEU A 1056 -12.21 5.59 34.17
N ARG A 1057 -11.85 4.33 33.95
CA ARG A 1057 -10.87 3.90 32.94
C ARG A 1057 -11.46 4.06 31.55
N GLU A 1058 -12.71 3.66 31.37
CA GLU A 1058 -13.47 3.89 30.13
C GLU A 1058 -13.69 5.38 29.87
N LEU A 1059 -14.07 6.15 30.90
CA LEU A 1059 -14.23 7.61 30.77
C LEU A 1059 -12.91 8.30 30.39
N ALA A 1060 -11.78 7.92 30.99
CA ALA A 1060 -10.47 8.48 30.65
C ALA A 1060 -10.03 8.11 29.22
N ALA A 1061 -10.25 6.86 28.80
CA ALA A 1061 -10.00 6.41 27.44
C ALA A 1061 -10.85 7.20 26.43
N ALA A 1062 -12.14 7.38 26.73
CA ALA A 1062 -13.06 8.14 25.88
C ALA A 1062 -12.69 9.62 25.78
N CYS A 1063 -12.24 10.24 26.87
CA CYS A 1063 -11.71 11.60 26.86
C CYS A 1063 -10.48 11.72 25.95
N SER A 1064 -9.53 10.79 26.06
CA SER A 1064 -8.32 10.77 25.22
C SER A 1064 -8.65 10.56 23.74
N GLN A 1065 -9.58 9.65 23.44
CA GLN A 1065 -10.02 9.37 22.08
C GLN A 1065 -10.74 10.58 21.46
N LEU A 1066 -11.71 11.17 22.16
CA LEU A 1066 -12.39 12.38 21.69
C LEU A 1066 -11.43 13.55 21.50
N ALA A 1067 -10.45 13.71 22.39
CA ALA A 1067 -9.42 14.74 22.23
C ALA A 1067 -8.58 14.55 20.96
N ALA A 1068 -8.21 13.31 20.63
CA ALA A 1068 -7.42 12.97 19.45
C ALA A 1068 -8.23 13.06 18.14
N ASP A 1069 -9.42 12.46 18.12
CA ASP A 1069 -10.20 12.24 16.89
C ASP A 1069 -10.99 13.48 16.43
N THR A 1070 -11.26 14.43 17.33
CA THR A 1070 -12.01 15.65 17.01
C THR A 1070 -11.12 16.86 16.70
N GLY A 1071 -9.79 16.70 16.79
CA GLY A 1071 -8.85 17.82 16.65
C GLY A 1071 -9.07 18.93 17.69
N GLY A 1072 -9.62 18.58 18.86
CA GLY A 1072 -9.84 19.47 20.00
C GLY A 1072 -11.22 20.16 20.05
N LYS A 1073 -12.16 19.83 19.16
CA LYS A 1073 -13.54 20.33 19.21
C LYS A 1073 -14.49 19.22 19.68
N VAL A 1074 -14.62 19.08 20.99
CA VAL A 1074 -15.53 18.11 21.62
C VAL A 1074 -16.85 18.81 21.96
N ASP A 1075 -17.87 18.58 21.14
CA ASP A 1075 -19.25 18.99 21.38
C ASP A 1075 -20.18 17.77 21.49
N VAL A 1076 -21.47 18.00 21.79
CA VAL A 1076 -22.46 16.92 21.96
C VAL A 1076 -22.58 16.06 20.68
N ALA A 1077 -22.46 16.67 19.50
CA ALA A 1077 -22.54 15.95 18.23
C ALA A 1077 -21.32 15.03 18.03
N ALA A 1078 -20.13 15.48 18.42
CA ALA A 1078 -18.92 14.68 18.42
C ALA A 1078 -19.05 13.49 19.40
N VAL A 1079 -19.51 13.72 20.62
CA VAL A 1079 -19.70 12.64 21.60
C VAL A 1079 -20.68 11.59 21.06
N ARG A 1080 -21.85 12.00 20.55
CA ARG A 1080 -22.85 11.08 19.99
C ARG A 1080 -22.40 10.34 18.73
N ARG A 1081 -21.45 10.91 17.98
CA ARG A 1081 -20.89 10.27 16.78
C ARG A 1081 -19.98 9.10 17.14
N TYR A 1082 -19.21 9.22 18.22
CA TYR A 1082 -18.24 8.21 18.64
C TYR A 1082 -18.79 7.25 19.68
N TYR A 1083 -19.69 7.73 20.54
CA TYR A 1083 -20.36 6.95 21.57
C TYR A 1083 -21.87 7.08 21.37
N SER A 1084 -22.42 6.22 20.51
CA SER A 1084 -23.86 6.07 20.32
C SER A 1084 -24.34 4.77 20.98
N GLY A 1085 -24.94 4.89 22.15
CA GLY A 1085 -25.50 3.78 22.91
C GLY A 1085 -25.78 4.22 24.35
N LYS A 1086 -26.81 3.65 24.99
CA LYS A 1086 -26.98 3.82 26.44
C LYS A 1086 -25.83 3.09 27.16
N ALA A 1087 -25.20 3.77 28.12
CA ALA A 1087 -24.23 3.16 29.02
C ALA A 1087 -24.87 2.09 29.92
N GLU A 1088 -24.09 1.04 30.22
CA GLU A 1088 -24.30 0.03 31.27
C GLU A 1088 -25.77 -0.34 31.59
N VAL A 1089 -26.37 -1.21 30.79
CA VAL A 1089 -27.66 -1.81 31.17
C VAL A 1089 -27.43 -2.86 32.25
N THR A 1090 -27.87 -2.58 33.47
CA THR A 1090 -27.78 -3.52 34.59
C THR A 1090 -28.92 -4.55 34.55
N GLY A 1091 -28.72 -5.72 35.15
CA GLY A 1091 -29.80 -6.70 35.30
C GLY A 1091 -31.02 -6.17 36.05
N PHE A 1092 -30.82 -5.18 36.94
CA PHE A 1092 -31.91 -4.49 37.63
C PHE A 1092 -32.74 -3.62 36.68
N GLU A 1093 -32.12 -2.94 35.71
CA GLU A 1093 -32.84 -2.14 34.71
C GLU A 1093 -33.71 -3.04 33.81
N VAL A 1094 -33.16 -4.18 33.37
CA VAL A 1094 -33.91 -5.19 32.60
C VAL A 1094 -35.12 -5.67 33.39
N ALA A 1095 -34.92 -6.02 34.66
CA ALA A 1095 -35.98 -6.52 35.53
C ALA A 1095 -37.05 -5.46 35.84
N GLU A 1096 -36.67 -4.21 36.03
CA GLU A 1096 -37.61 -3.12 36.28
C GLU A 1096 -38.50 -2.82 35.08
N LEU A 1097 -37.93 -2.80 33.87
CA LEU A 1097 -38.67 -2.61 32.63
C LEU A 1097 -39.61 -3.80 32.35
N ALA A 1098 -39.17 -5.02 32.66
CA ALA A 1098 -39.97 -6.24 32.53
C ALA A 1098 -41.24 -6.18 33.38
N VAL A 1099 -41.11 -5.81 34.66
CA VAL A 1099 -42.24 -5.83 35.59
C VAL A 1099 -43.22 -4.65 35.45
N VAL A 1100 -42.82 -3.61 34.73
CA VAL A 1100 -43.67 -2.47 34.34
C VAL A 1100 -44.40 -2.74 33.01
N GLY A 1101 -44.00 -3.79 32.28
CA GLY A 1101 -44.63 -4.20 31.02
C GLY A 1101 -44.11 -3.46 29.78
N ASP A 1102 -42.98 -2.75 29.86
CA ASP A 1102 -42.40 -2.07 28.70
C ASP A 1102 -41.60 -3.06 27.84
N ARG A 1103 -42.31 -3.75 26.95
CA ARG A 1103 -41.73 -4.82 26.11
C ARG A 1103 -40.57 -4.33 25.25
N ALA A 1104 -40.71 -3.17 24.61
CA ALA A 1104 -39.68 -2.67 23.70
C ALA A 1104 -38.40 -2.33 24.46
N ALA A 1105 -38.54 -1.57 25.56
CA ALA A 1105 -37.39 -1.18 26.37
C ALA A 1105 -36.76 -2.38 27.09
N ALA A 1106 -37.55 -3.33 27.61
CA ALA A 1106 -37.04 -4.51 28.30
C ALA A 1106 -36.26 -5.46 27.38
N MET A 1107 -36.76 -5.71 26.16
CA MET A 1107 -36.07 -6.56 25.18
C MET A 1107 -34.78 -5.89 24.66
N GLU A 1108 -34.83 -4.58 24.43
CA GLU A 1108 -33.64 -3.81 24.07
C GLU A 1108 -32.60 -3.83 25.19
N ALA A 1109 -33.02 -3.61 26.44
CA ALA A 1109 -32.17 -3.66 27.62
C ALA A 1109 -31.53 -5.04 27.81
N LEU A 1110 -32.31 -6.13 27.68
CA LEU A 1110 -31.78 -7.50 27.82
C LEU A 1110 -30.71 -7.78 26.76
N ARG A 1111 -30.94 -7.37 25.51
CA ARG A 1111 -29.95 -7.53 24.43
C ARG A 1111 -28.67 -6.78 24.73
N TRP A 1112 -28.76 -5.53 25.18
CA TRP A 1112 -27.60 -4.74 25.57
C TRP A 1112 -26.86 -5.32 26.78
N ALA A 1113 -27.55 -5.91 27.75
CA ALA A 1113 -26.92 -6.55 28.91
C ALA A 1113 -26.20 -7.85 28.51
N THR A 1114 -26.80 -8.62 27.59
CA THR A 1114 -26.25 -9.89 27.11
C THR A 1114 -25.03 -9.68 26.21
N ASP A 1115 -25.12 -8.71 25.29
CA ASP A 1115 -24.02 -8.33 24.38
C ASP A 1115 -22.78 -7.82 25.13
N ARG A 1116 -23.00 -7.18 26.30
CA ARG A 1116 -21.94 -6.74 27.21
C ARG A 1116 -21.46 -7.81 28.19
N GLY A 1117 -21.96 -9.04 28.09
CA GLY A 1117 -21.51 -10.16 28.90
C GLY A 1117 -21.94 -10.10 30.37
N VAL A 1118 -23.06 -9.43 30.71
CA VAL A 1118 -23.62 -9.51 32.07
C VAL A 1118 -23.96 -10.98 32.36
N PRO A 1119 -23.44 -11.58 33.45
CA PRO A 1119 -23.67 -12.99 33.74
C PRO A 1119 -25.16 -13.34 33.81
N HIS A 1120 -25.58 -14.40 33.12
CA HIS A 1120 -26.98 -14.82 33.01
C HIS A 1120 -27.63 -15.08 34.38
N VAL A 1121 -26.85 -15.58 35.33
CA VAL A 1121 -27.30 -15.81 36.72
C VAL A 1121 -27.69 -14.50 37.41
N LEU A 1122 -26.97 -13.39 37.17
CA LEU A 1122 -27.31 -12.08 37.74
C LEU A 1122 -28.56 -11.48 37.10
N LEU A 1123 -28.76 -11.69 35.79
CA LEU A 1123 -29.99 -11.29 35.09
C LEU A 1123 -31.22 -12.06 35.60
N ALA A 1124 -31.07 -13.37 35.77
CA ALA A 1124 -32.11 -14.23 36.34
C ALA A 1124 -32.43 -13.87 37.79
N ASP A 1125 -31.41 -13.58 38.61
CA ASP A 1125 -31.59 -13.20 40.02
C ASP A 1125 -32.29 -11.83 40.15
N ALA A 1126 -31.94 -10.86 39.30
CA ALA A 1126 -32.60 -9.56 39.29
C ALA A 1126 -34.08 -9.64 38.86
N LEU A 1127 -34.39 -10.47 37.85
CA LEU A 1127 -35.77 -10.77 37.44
C LEU A 1127 -36.53 -11.47 38.57
N ALA A 1128 -35.91 -12.45 39.22
CA ALA A 1128 -36.50 -13.16 40.35
C ALA A 1128 -36.77 -12.23 41.56
N ASP A 1129 -35.82 -11.37 41.95
CA ASP A 1129 -36.01 -10.41 43.06
C ASP A 1129 -37.15 -9.44 42.76
N SER A 1130 -37.27 -8.98 41.51
CA SER A 1130 -38.33 -8.04 41.11
C SER A 1130 -39.72 -8.68 41.14
N VAL A 1131 -39.86 -9.89 40.58
CA VAL A 1131 -41.12 -10.66 40.62
C VAL A 1131 -41.48 -11.07 42.06
N HIS A 1132 -40.50 -11.50 42.87
CA HIS A 1132 -40.69 -11.81 44.29
C HIS A 1132 -41.12 -10.58 45.09
N THR A 1133 -40.54 -9.42 44.82
CA THR A 1133 -40.88 -8.16 45.50
C THR A 1133 -42.33 -7.77 45.17
N ILE A 1134 -42.75 -7.89 43.92
CA ILE A 1134 -44.14 -7.63 43.50
C ILE A 1134 -45.10 -8.63 44.12
N ALA A 1135 -44.74 -9.92 44.19
CA ALA A 1135 -45.57 -10.93 44.83
C ALA A 1135 -45.78 -10.63 46.33
N LYS A 1136 -44.70 -10.33 47.06
CA LYS A 1136 -44.75 -10.00 48.50
C LYS A 1136 -45.59 -8.75 48.80
N VAL A 1137 -45.42 -7.70 47.98
CA VAL A 1137 -46.14 -6.43 48.18
C VAL A 1137 -47.58 -6.52 47.66
N GLY A 1138 -47.81 -7.24 46.57
CA GLY A 1138 -49.13 -7.47 45.98
C GLY A 1138 -50.04 -8.32 46.89
N SER A 1139 -49.49 -9.31 47.60
CA SER A 1139 -50.25 -10.12 48.57
C SER A 1139 -50.58 -9.39 49.87
N ALA A 1140 -49.83 -8.33 50.21
CA ALA A 1140 -50.02 -7.56 51.45
C ALA A 1140 -51.17 -6.53 51.38
N GLY A 1141 -51.76 -6.33 50.19
CA GLY A 1141 -52.91 -5.44 49.97
C GLY A 1141 -52.58 -3.94 49.89
N ARG A 1142 -53.61 -3.10 49.80
CA ARG A 1142 -53.47 -1.63 49.75
C ARG A 1142 -53.28 -1.07 51.17
N GLY A 1143 -52.20 -0.31 51.39
CA GLY A 1143 -51.92 0.36 52.66
C GLY A 1143 -50.77 1.36 52.57
N ASP A 1144 -50.49 2.08 53.66
CA ASP A 1144 -49.40 3.07 53.75
C ASP A 1144 -48.01 2.41 53.61
N PRO A 1145 -47.16 2.83 52.64
CA PRO A 1145 -45.87 2.21 52.37
C PRO A 1145 -44.93 2.12 53.59
N PHE A 1146 -45.00 3.09 54.51
CA PHE A 1146 -44.12 3.11 55.70
C PHE A 1146 -44.50 2.03 56.72
N LYS A 1147 -45.79 1.78 56.93
CA LYS A 1147 -46.27 0.70 57.82
C LYS A 1147 -46.04 -0.68 57.21
N LEU A 1148 -46.30 -0.82 55.91
CA LEU A 1148 -46.04 -2.06 55.16
C LEU A 1148 -44.55 -2.41 55.09
N ALA A 1149 -43.68 -1.42 54.96
CA ALA A 1149 -42.23 -1.58 55.00
C ALA A 1149 -41.74 -2.25 56.29
N GLN A 1150 -42.29 -1.84 57.44
CA GLN A 1150 -41.95 -2.44 58.73
C GLN A 1150 -42.45 -3.88 58.84
N GLN A 1151 -43.65 -4.17 58.33
CA GLN A 1151 -44.24 -5.52 58.35
C GLN A 1151 -43.53 -6.50 57.38
N LEU A 1152 -43.08 -6.01 56.23
CA LEU A 1152 -42.45 -6.81 55.18
C LEU A 1152 -40.91 -6.87 55.30
N GLY A 1153 -40.31 -6.13 56.24
CA GLY A 1153 -38.85 -6.06 56.40
C GLY A 1153 -38.14 -5.41 55.22
N MET A 1154 -38.77 -4.43 54.56
CA MET A 1154 -38.27 -3.78 53.34
C MET A 1154 -38.15 -2.26 53.52
N PRO A 1155 -37.22 -1.57 52.81
CA PRO A 1155 -37.18 -0.11 52.81
C PRO A 1155 -38.49 0.53 52.28
N PRO A 1156 -39.01 1.61 52.90
CA PRO A 1156 -40.26 2.28 52.49
C PRO A 1156 -40.34 2.67 51.01
N TRP A 1157 -39.22 3.08 50.42
CA TRP A 1157 -39.15 3.43 49.01
C TRP A 1157 -39.33 2.22 48.08
N LYS A 1158 -38.81 1.03 48.46
CA LYS A 1158 -38.95 -0.22 47.68
C LYS A 1158 -40.40 -0.70 47.70
N VAL A 1159 -41.07 -0.61 48.86
CA VAL A 1159 -42.50 -0.93 48.99
C VAL A 1159 -43.37 0.03 48.16
N LYS A 1160 -43.11 1.34 48.23
CA LYS A 1160 -43.86 2.33 47.43
C LYS A 1160 -43.72 2.08 45.93
N LYS A 1161 -42.51 1.75 45.47
CA LYS A 1161 -42.23 1.43 44.05
C LYS A 1161 -42.94 0.13 43.62
N ALA A 1162 -42.81 -0.93 44.41
CA ALA A 1162 -43.45 -2.21 44.14
C ALA A 1162 -44.99 -2.14 44.17
N GLN A 1163 -45.59 -1.32 45.05
CA GLN A 1163 -47.04 -1.07 45.06
C GLN A 1163 -47.53 -0.38 43.78
N ALA A 1164 -46.70 0.46 43.13
CA ALA A 1164 -47.03 1.08 41.86
C ALA A 1164 -46.97 0.06 40.72
N GLN A 1165 -45.92 -0.77 40.70
CA GLN A 1165 -45.73 -1.83 39.70
C GLN A 1165 -46.79 -2.93 39.80
N ALA A 1166 -47.17 -3.35 41.02
CA ALA A 1166 -48.16 -4.39 41.26
C ALA A 1166 -49.58 -4.06 40.72
N ARG A 1167 -49.87 -2.80 40.35
CA ARG A 1167 -51.17 -2.41 39.79
C ARG A 1167 -51.45 -3.01 38.40
N GLY A 1168 -50.39 -3.33 37.64
CA GLY A 1168 -50.48 -3.96 36.32
C GLY A 1168 -50.60 -5.48 36.35
N TRP A 1169 -50.63 -6.09 37.53
CA TRP A 1169 -50.56 -7.54 37.72
C TRP A 1169 -51.81 -8.08 38.41
N ASN A 1170 -52.30 -9.24 37.97
CA ASN A 1170 -53.33 -10.01 38.68
C ASN A 1170 -52.69 -11.19 39.46
N PRO A 1171 -53.39 -11.77 40.46
CA PRO A 1171 -52.82 -12.85 41.27
C PRO A 1171 -52.40 -14.09 40.48
N ALA A 1172 -53.15 -14.44 39.42
CA ALA A 1172 -52.84 -15.58 38.55
C ALA A 1172 -51.55 -15.35 37.74
N GLY A 1173 -51.38 -14.14 37.17
CA GLY A 1173 -50.22 -13.73 36.40
C GLY A 1173 -48.96 -13.62 37.25
N ILE A 1174 -49.07 -13.15 38.50
CA ILE A 1174 -47.96 -13.17 39.47
C ILE A 1174 -47.54 -14.62 39.78
N GLY A 1175 -48.50 -15.51 40.01
CA GLY A 1175 -48.23 -16.94 40.25
C GLY A 1175 -47.52 -17.61 39.08
N ALA A 1176 -47.95 -17.33 37.84
CA ALA A 1176 -47.29 -17.83 36.64
C ALA A 1176 -45.89 -17.23 36.44
N ALA A 1177 -45.70 -15.93 36.72
CA ALA A 1177 -44.40 -15.27 36.62
C ALA A 1177 -43.38 -15.84 37.62
N LEU A 1178 -43.82 -16.21 38.83
CA LEU A 1178 -43.00 -16.90 39.83
C LEU A 1178 -42.47 -18.24 39.32
N GLN A 1179 -43.31 -19.01 38.61
CA GLN A 1179 -42.89 -20.28 38.01
C GLN A 1179 -41.88 -20.05 36.88
N VAL A 1180 -42.06 -19.00 36.09
CA VAL A 1180 -41.15 -18.65 34.99
C VAL A 1180 -39.76 -18.27 35.51
N VAL A 1181 -39.65 -17.42 36.54
CA VAL A 1181 -38.34 -17.05 37.11
C VAL A 1181 -37.68 -18.20 37.87
N ALA A 1182 -38.46 -19.11 38.45
CA ALA A 1182 -37.93 -20.32 39.10
C ALA A 1182 -37.32 -21.29 38.09
N ALA A 1183 -38.00 -21.53 36.96
CA ALA A 1183 -37.48 -22.33 35.86
C ALA A 1183 -36.22 -21.68 35.26
N LEU A 1184 -36.28 -20.37 35.00
CA LEU A 1184 -35.16 -19.60 34.48
C LEU A 1184 -33.89 -19.73 35.34
N ASN A 1185 -34.01 -19.69 36.67
CA ASN A 1185 -32.86 -19.81 37.58
C ASN A 1185 -32.19 -21.20 37.51
N ALA A 1186 -32.95 -22.26 37.19
CA ALA A 1186 -32.40 -23.58 36.92
C ALA A 1186 -31.75 -23.63 35.52
N ASP A 1187 -32.40 -23.05 34.53
CA ASP A 1187 -31.96 -23.02 33.14
C ASP A 1187 -30.60 -22.32 32.98
N VAL A 1188 -30.42 -21.14 33.60
CA VAL A 1188 -29.15 -20.39 33.55
C VAL A 1188 -28.01 -21.03 34.37
N LYS A 1189 -28.31 -22.03 35.21
CA LYS A 1189 -27.33 -22.79 36.00
C LYS A 1189 -26.95 -24.13 35.34
N GLY A 1190 -27.26 -24.29 34.06
CA GLY A 1190 -26.94 -25.47 33.26
C GLY A 1190 -28.12 -26.40 33.00
N GLY A 1191 -29.35 -25.99 33.34
CA GLY A 1191 -30.57 -26.72 32.98
C GLY A 1191 -30.97 -26.57 31.51
N ALA A 1192 -30.60 -25.46 30.87
CA ALA A 1192 -30.87 -25.20 29.45
C ALA A 1192 -29.61 -25.33 28.59
N ALA A 1193 -29.82 -25.77 27.34
CA ALA A 1193 -28.75 -25.83 26.33
C ALA A 1193 -28.27 -24.43 25.88
N ASP A 1194 -29.13 -23.42 25.96
CA ASP A 1194 -28.81 -22.01 25.68
C ASP A 1194 -29.45 -21.09 26.73
N ALA A 1195 -28.61 -20.52 27.60
CA ALA A 1195 -29.03 -19.62 28.65
C ALA A 1195 -29.51 -18.24 28.13
N ASN A 1196 -29.01 -17.79 26.97
CA ASN A 1196 -29.47 -16.55 26.34
C ASN A 1196 -30.91 -16.70 25.85
N PHE A 1197 -31.19 -17.81 25.16
CA PHE A 1197 -32.54 -18.11 24.69
C PHE A 1197 -33.51 -18.30 25.86
N ALA A 1198 -33.08 -19.01 26.93
CA ALA A 1198 -33.89 -19.17 28.13
C ALA A 1198 -34.25 -17.82 28.78
N LEU A 1199 -33.31 -16.87 28.82
CA LEU A 1199 -33.54 -15.50 29.32
C LEU A 1199 -34.51 -14.70 28.44
N GLU A 1200 -34.31 -14.69 27.11
CA GLU A 1200 -35.22 -14.00 26.18
C GLU A 1200 -36.64 -14.59 26.26
N GLN A 1201 -36.75 -15.92 26.33
CA GLN A 1201 -38.03 -16.60 26.44
C GLN A 1201 -38.71 -16.32 27.77
N ALA A 1202 -37.98 -16.39 28.90
CA ALA A 1202 -38.52 -16.08 30.22
C ALA A 1202 -38.96 -14.61 30.32
N LEU A 1203 -38.16 -13.68 29.81
CA LEU A 1203 -38.50 -12.26 29.77
C LEU A 1203 -39.77 -12.01 28.93
N SER A 1204 -39.87 -12.61 27.74
CA SER A 1204 -41.08 -12.49 26.91
C SER A 1204 -42.32 -13.04 27.64
N ARG A 1205 -42.20 -14.20 28.29
CA ARG A 1205 -43.31 -14.81 29.06
C ARG A 1205 -43.74 -13.93 30.23
N ILE A 1206 -42.80 -13.32 30.95
CA ILE A 1206 -43.11 -12.38 32.05
C ILE A 1206 -43.86 -11.16 31.49
N LEU A 1207 -43.43 -10.61 30.35
CA LEU A 1207 -44.08 -9.50 29.67
C LEU A 1207 -45.47 -9.86 29.13
N ASP A 1208 -45.70 -11.11 28.70
CA ASP A 1208 -47.02 -11.61 28.26
C ASP A 1208 -48.01 -11.73 29.44
N LEU A 1209 -47.50 -12.02 30.64
CA LEU A 1209 -48.32 -12.16 31.86
C LEU A 1209 -48.69 -10.81 32.48
N HIS A 1210 -47.98 -9.74 32.13
CA HIS A 1210 -48.28 -8.38 32.57
C HIS A 1210 -49.51 -7.83 31.81
N GLY A 1211 -50.61 -7.55 32.52
CA GLY A 1211 -51.84 -7.01 31.94
C GLY A 1211 -52.76 -8.02 31.24
N ALA A 1212 -52.42 -9.31 31.24
CA ALA A 1212 -53.35 -10.37 30.81
C ALA A 1212 -54.53 -10.42 31.78
N SER A 1213 -55.74 -10.09 31.29
CA SER A 1213 -56.98 -10.03 32.08
C SER A 1213 -57.47 -11.40 32.50
#